data_AF-A0A9W7XMP9-F1
#
_entry.id   AF-A0A9W7XMP9-F1
#
_cell.length_a   1.000
_cell.length_b   1.000
_cell.length_c   1.000
_cell.angle_alpha   90.00
_cell.angle_beta   90.00
_cell.angle_gamma   90.00
#
_symmetry.space_group_name_H-M   'P 1'
#
loop_
_entity.id
_entity.type
_entity.pdbx_description
1 polymer ?
#
loop_
_entity_poly.entity_id
_entity_poly.type
_entity_poly.pdbx_seq_one_letter_code
_entity_poly.pdbx_strand_id
1 'polypeptide(L)'
;MSATATRQEQEIQQRIFADKCRRLHNHLLSTKALLSEIGDYNRTKWPVHYPLARIARAHESLANAGTSSGSSGLRRSNSMLNASDATLVNSLAPTPVRRTMTTEDVTQLAADSSSSGSSRTAHADATDISSAGRLLDPSDLSVLKLDLRLSYHADSDVMGSLEESSIARLFDERLSQCEVHIDKLIARVADKSSKILVTGDLNAGKSTLVNALIRHDILPFDQQPCTMLFCEVVDASQNNGIEEIHAVPDIHKYNRLDPLTYNVVKMSDLEDVVMENDEQYQQLKIYTKDKRSDQQSLLHNGIVDVALIDSPGLNRDSLKTTQLFARQEEIDVVVFVVNAENHFTLSGQDFLLNAGNEKAHIFIVVNRFDAIRRKDRCERMILDQIRDLSPLTYAERDDLVHFVSAHEQLAAERAGSASSESFSRMEKCLRSFTLEQRFKSKLAPAQRYAMNVLFDVQYLAAENVASATKRIQEINALLREGMPKYETLLQERKESTRQAESILDDSCIEVRRHTTAHLTNTTLHLQDVAEKVMYPGLLSLWSYAENVLLTMVRHLEHEVYECDRFACFTIHQARNQLGKLDDQRRMLDLSLDQQQQQQQQKPSLPMKEKMSPASNSKDEGISLLDGTNASVTASQLASVGSISNALDTVQLELSDFIDLDLGHNWGTLTSISASASLTLLASKSMAGNVVTLLRLSSTMGTATARRLMVAAAALISLGSVFYVVSDMDATVRRKLSSRVSLMLAEEGFVQDHAERLTTETSRAIRPFVWHLQHTFQRMVEAEEHKRADHLRRRHIAQDSQIYFDELRIKAQELANAVRSVH
;
A
#
# COMPACT_ATOMS: atom_id res chain seq x y z
N MET A 1 -19.62 -66.59 21.01
CA MET A 1 -18.93 -66.19 19.75
C MET A 1 -19.51 -64.91 19.15
N SER A 2 -20.84 -64.67 19.18
CA SER A 2 -21.45 -63.42 18.67
C SER A 2 -21.04 -62.15 19.46
N ALA A 3 -21.11 -62.16 20.80
CA ALA A 3 -20.80 -60.98 21.63
C ALA A 3 -19.32 -60.51 21.60
N THR A 4 -18.38 -61.41 21.29
CA THR A 4 -16.96 -61.09 21.12
C THR A 4 -16.66 -60.46 19.77
N ALA A 5 -17.39 -60.85 18.71
CA ALA A 5 -17.25 -60.28 17.38
C ALA A 5 -17.80 -58.84 17.32
N THR A 6 -18.96 -58.60 17.93
CA THR A 6 -19.55 -57.26 18.03
C THR A 6 -18.68 -56.28 18.82
N ARG A 7 -17.96 -56.76 19.83
CA ARG A 7 -17.03 -55.94 20.62
C ARG A 7 -15.80 -55.50 19.82
N GLN A 8 -15.22 -56.41 19.04
CA GLN A 8 -14.09 -56.07 18.15
C GLN A 8 -14.50 -55.08 17.07
N GLU A 9 -15.70 -55.23 16.52
CA GLU A 9 -16.25 -54.31 15.51
C GLU A 9 -16.49 -52.90 16.08
N GLN A 10 -17.05 -52.81 17.30
CA GLN A 10 -17.22 -51.53 18.01
C GLN A 10 -15.88 -50.86 18.37
N GLU A 11 -14.88 -51.63 18.80
CA GLU A 11 -13.53 -51.11 19.08
C GLU A 11 -12.84 -50.60 17.80
N ILE A 12 -13.02 -51.27 16.66
CA ILE A 12 -12.51 -50.82 15.36
C ILE A 12 -13.20 -49.52 14.92
N GLN A 13 -14.54 -49.45 15.01
CA GLN A 13 -15.28 -48.23 14.68
C GLN A 13 -14.87 -47.06 15.57
N GLN A 14 -14.61 -47.30 16.87
CA GLN A 14 -14.12 -46.27 17.77
C GLN A 14 -12.73 -45.77 17.39
N ARG A 15 -11.81 -46.67 16.98
CA ARG A 15 -10.48 -46.26 16.51
C ARG A 15 -10.55 -45.44 15.23
N ILE A 16 -11.40 -45.84 14.28
CA ILE A 16 -11.64 -45.08 13.05
C ILE A 16 -12.21 -43.69 13.39
N PHE A 17 -13.20 -43.63 14.28
CA PHE A 17 -13.77 -42.37 14.73
C PHE A 17 -12.74 -41.48 15.42
N ALA A 18 -11.92 -42.03 16.32
CA ALA A 18 -10.87 -41.28 17.00
C ALA A 18 -9.81 -40.72 16.03
N ASP A 19 -9.47 -41.48 14.98
CA ASP A 19 -8.58 -41.00 13.92
C ASP A 19 -9.22 -39.86 13.12
N LYS A 20 -10.49 -40.02 12.70
CA LYS A 20 -11.26 -38.97 12.02
C LYS A 20 -11.37 -37.70 12.87
N CYS A 21 -11.65 -37.82 14.17
CA CYS A 21 -11.66 -36.70 15.11
C CYS A 21 -10.31 -35.98 15.15
N ARG A 22 -9.20 -36.74 15.28
CA ARG A 22 -7.85 -36.15 15.34
C ARG A 22 -7.51 -35.42 14.04
N ARG A 23 -7.82 -36.01 12.89
CA ARG A 23 -7.62 -35.37 11.57
C ARG A 23 -8.43 -34.09 11.46
N LEU A 24 -9.74 -34.13 11.75
CA LEU A 24 -10.59 -32.95 11.70
C LEU A 24 -10.14 -31.86 12.67
N HIS A 25 -9.77 -32.22 13.90
CA HIS A 25 -9.23 -31.30 14.89
C HIS A 25 -7.98 -30.57 14.38
N ASN A 26 -7.03 -31.31 13.80
CA ASN A 26 -5.83 -30.72 13.19
C ASN A 26 -6.18 -29.80 12.02
N HIS A 27 -7.12 -30.18 11.16
CA HIS A 27 -7.55 -29.33 10.05
C HIS A 27 -8.30 -28.08 10.50
N LEU A 28 -9.08 -28.13 11.59
CA LEU A 28 -9.71 -26.96 12.20
C LEU A 28 -8.66 -26.00 12.75
N LEU A 29 -7.61 -26.51 13.42
CA LEU A 29 -6.47 -25.70 13.86
C LEU A 29 -5.75 -25.04 12.69
N SER A 30 -5.50 -25.77 11.60
CA SER A 30 -4.94 -25.20 10.38
C SER A 30 -5.85 -24.14 9.74
N THR A 31 -7.16 -24.34 9.78
CA THR A 31 -8.14 -23.37 9.27
C THR A 31 -8.10 -22.08 10.10
N LYS A 32 -8.05 -22.20 11.43
CA LYS A 32 -7.89 -21.06 12.34
C LYS A 32 -6.58 -20.31 12.07
N ALA A 33 -5.46 -21.02 11.95
CA ALA A 33 -4.16 -20.41 11.67
C ALA A 33 -4.17 -19.64 10.34
N LEU A 34 -4.85 -20.17 9.33
CA LEU A 34 -5.02 -19.51 8.03
C LEU A 34 -5.88 -18.25 8.13
N LEU A 35 -6.96 -18.24 8.92
CA LEU A 35 -7.76 -17.02 9.16
C LEU A 35 -6.95 -15.93 9.89
N SER A 36 -6.15 -16.33 10.88
CA SER A 36 -5.27 -15.41 11.61
C SER A 36 -4.19 -14.82 10.69
N GLU A 37 -3.59 -15.61 9.80
CA GLU A 37 -2.63 -15.15 8.78
C GLU A 37 -3.28 -14.09 7.86
N ILE A 38 -4.54 -14.29 7.44
CA ILE A 38 -5.29 -13.33 6.62
C ILE A 38 -5.56 -12.04 7.41
N GLY A 39 -5.97 -12.15 8.67
CA GLY A 39 -6.23 -11.00 9.54
C GLY A 39 -4.99 -10.11 9.72
N ASP A 40 -3.84 -10.72 10.00
CA ASP A 40 -2.57 -10.02 10.14
C ASP A 40 -2.14 -9.35 8.83
N TYR A 41 -2.33 -10.04 7.69
CA TYR A 41 -2.01 -9.49 6.37
C TYR A 41 -2.89 -8.28 6.02
N ASN A 42 -4.20 -8.37 6.30
CA ASN A 42 -5.18 -7.31 6.11
C ASN A 42 -4.85 -6.04 6.92
N ARG A 43 -4.32 -6.20 8.15
CA ARG A 43 -3.95 -5.08 9.03
C ARG A 43 -2.62 -4.41 8.67
N THR A 44 -1.63 -5.18 8.20
CA THR A 44 -0.24 -4.71 8.12
C THR A 44 0.24 -4.39 6.71
N LYS A 45 -0.22 -5.11 5.69
CA LYS A 45 0.37 -5.06 4.33
C LYS A 45 -0.61 -4.53 3.29
N TRP A 46 -1.79 -5.13 3.19
CA TRP A 46 -2.71 -4.84 2.10
C TRP A 46 -4.16 -5.04 2.55
N PRO A 47 -5.01 -4.00 2.46
CA PRO A 47 -6.42 -4.13 2.81
C PRO A 47 -7.11 -5.09 1.83
N VAL A 48 -7.78 -6.12 2.36
CA VAL A 48 -8.46 -7.11 1.55
C VAL A 48 -9.61 -6.45 0.79
N HIS A 49 -9.57 -6.56 -0.54
CA HIS A 49 -10.64 -6.10 -1.39
C HIS A 49 -11.86 -7.03 -1.25
N TYR A 50 -13.01 -6.45 -0.94
CA TYR A 50 -14.26 -7.20 -0.80
C TYR A 50 -15.25 -6.78 -1.90
N PRO A 51 -15.77 -7.70 -2.74
CA PRO A 51 -16.53 -7.36 -3.95
C PRO A 51 -17.99 -6.96 -3.68
N LEU A 52 -18.21 -5.88 -2.94
CA LEU A 52 -19.54 -5.42 -2.51
C LEU A 52 -20.50 -5.13 -3.68
N ALA A 53 -20.01 -4.47 -4.74
CA ALA A 53 -20.84 -4.09 -5.89
C ALA A 53 -21.35 -5.31 -6.69
N ARG A 54 -20.58 -6.40 -6.73
CA ARG A 54 -21.00 -7.66 -7.36
C ARG A 54 -22.03 -8.39 -6.51
N ILE A 55 -21.83 -8.41 -5.18
CA ILE A 55 -22.77 -9.02 -4.22
C ILE A 55 -24.12 -8.30 -4.23
N ALA A 56 -24.12 -6.95 -4.29
CA ALA A 56 -25.34 -6.15 -4.36
C ALA A 56 -26.13 -6.41 -5.67
N ARG A 57 -25.46 -6.42 -6.83
CA ARG A 57 -26.11 -6.69 -8.13
C ARG A 57 -26.69 -8.09 -8.24
N ALA A 58 -26.04 -9.09 -7.65
CA ALA A 58 -26.60 -10.44 -7.59
C ALA A 58 -27.91 -10.49 -6.78
N HIS A 59 -27.97 -9.76 -5.67
CA HIS A 59 -29.19 -9.63 -4.87
C HIS A 59 -30.35 -8.95 -5.63
N GLU A 60 -30.07 -7.91 -6.43
CA GLU A 60 -31.07 -7.27 -7.30
C GLU A 60 -31.56 -8.20 -8.41
N SER A 61 -30.67 -8.99 -9.02
CA SER A 61 -31.03 -9.95 -10.06
C SER A 61 -31.92 -11.10 -9.54
N LEU A 62 -31.70 -11.57 -8.31
CA LEU A 62 -32.57 -12.56 -7.65
C LEU A 62 -33.93 -11.98 -7.25
N ALA A 63 -33.96 -10.72 -6.79
CA ALA A 63 -35.22 -10.04 -6.43
C ALA A 63 -36.12 -9.77 -7.66
N ASN A 64 -35.52 -9.45 -8.81
CA ASN A 64 -36.24 -9.26 -10.06
C ASN A 64 -36.63 -10.58 -10.75
N ALA A 65 -35.91 -11.68 -10.50
CA ALA A 65 -36.31 -13.02 -10.95
C ALA A 65 -37.53 -13.55 -10.17
N GLY A 66 -37.69 -13.18 -8.89
CA GLY A 66 -38.80 -13.61 -8.03
C GLY A 66 -40.15 -12.92 -8.28
N THR A 67 -40.21 -11.90 -9.15
CA THR A 67 -41.41 -11.09 -9.40
C THR A 67 -42.11 -11.37 -10.74
N SER A 68 -41.71 -12.42 -11.47
CA SER A 68 -42.29 -12.78 -12.78
C SER A 68 -43.30 -13.95 -12.79
N SER A 69 -43.91 -14.29 -11.64
CA SER A 69 -45.09 -15.19 -11.64
C SER A 69 -46.27 -14.60 -10.88
N GLY A 70 -47.26 -14.09 -11.63
CA GLY A 70 -48.67 -14.03 -11.23
C GLY A 70 -49.12 -12.80 -10.43
N SER A 71 -49.22 -11.63 -11.06
CA SER A 71 -50.07 -10.55 -10.54
C SER A 71 -51.51 -10.69 -11.03
N SER A 72 -52.42 -11.14 -10.17
CA SER A 72 -53.83 -10.73 -10.23
C SER A 72 -54.36 -10.55 -8.81
N GLY A 73 -54.86 -9.36 -8.49
CA GLY A 73 -55.65 -9.13 -7.27
C GLY A 73 -55.18 -7.97 -6.42
N LEU A 74 -55.66 -6.77 -6.77
CA LEU A 74 -55.64 -5.58 -5.93
C LEU A 74 -56.20 -5.83 -4.52
N ARG A 75 -55.54 -5.28 -3.49
CA ARG A 75 -56.22 -4.68 -2.34
C ARG A 75 -55.36 -3.60 -1.68
N ARG A 76 -55.72 -2.34 -1.98
CA ARG A 76 -55.41 -1.15 -1.18
C ARG A 76 -56.23 -1.20 0.13
N SER A 77 -55.63 -0.82 1.25
CA SER A 77 -56.31 -0.12 2.36
C SER A 77 -55.27 0.54 3.28
N ASN A 78 -55.42 1.85 3.45
CA ASN A 78 -54.68 2.74 4.36
C ASN A 78 -55.22 2.63 5.79
N SER A 79 -54.40 2.88 6.83
CA SER A 79 -54.67 3.89 7.86
C SER A 79 -53.61 3.98 8.99
N MET A 80 -53.09 5.21 9.13
CA MET A 80 -52.83 6.01 10.35
C MET A 80 -51.84 5.62 11.46
N LEU A 81 -51.08 6.67 11.79
CA LEU A 81 -50.20 6.92 12.93
C LEU A 81 -50.92 6.84 14.29
N ASN A 82 -50.23 6.30 15.29
CA ASN A 82 -50.18 6.91 16.63
C ASN A 82 -48.92 6.48 17.37
N ALA A 83 -48.28 7.45 18.02
CA ALA A 83 -47.05 7.33 18.78
C ALA A 83 -47.34 7.01 20.26
N SER A 84 -46.53 6.13 20.85
CA SER A 84 -46.13 6.18 22.26
C SER A 84 -45.00 5.18 22.51
N ASP A 85 -43.92 5.67 23.13
CA ASP A 85 -42.70 4.98 23.56
C ASP A 85 -42.93 3.64 24.28
N ALA A 86 -42.07 2.67 23.97
CA ALA A 86 -41.15 2.00 24.90
C ALA A 86 -40.79 0.58 24.43
N THR A 87 -39.48 0.29 24.40
CA THR A 87 -38.86 -1.06 24.47
C THR A 87 -39.27 -2.11 23.43
N LEU A 88 -38.56 -2.18 22.30
CA LEU A 88 -38.57 -3.38 21.44
C LEU A 88 -37.15 -3.74 20.97
N VAL A 89 -36.61 -4.77 21.62
CA VAL A 89 -35.44 -5.53 21.22
C VAL A 89 -35.81 -6.42 20.02
N ASN A 90 -35.03 -6.29 18.94
CA ASN A 90 -34.82 -7.26 17.85
C ASN A 90 -35.94 -8.27 17.57
N SER A 91 -36.85 -7.92 16.65
CA SER A 91 -37.62 -8.88 15.87
C SER A 91 -37.34 -8.62 14.39
N LEU A 92 -36.56 -9.48 13.73
CA LEU A 92 -36.55 -9.57 12.26
C LEU A 92 -36.23 -11.01 11.83
N ALA A 93 -37.18 -11.57 11.08
CA ALA A 93 -37.19 -12.93 10.53
C ALA A 93 -35.95 -13.21 9.65
N PRO A 94 -35.44 -14.45 9.64
CA PRO A 94 -34.43 -14.85 8.67
C PRO A 94 -35.09 -15.16 7.32
N THR A 95 -34.56 -14.53 6.27
CA THR A 95 -34.79 -14.94 4.87
C THR A 95 -34.30 -16.36 4.65
N PRO A 96 -35.01 -17.22 3.89
CA PRO A 96 -34.63 -18.62 3.70
C PRO A 96 -33.32 -18.72 2.92
N VAL A 97 -32.31 -19.35 3.52
CA VAL A 97 -31.06 -19.73 2.85
C VAL A 97 -31.38 -20.88 1.91
N ARG A 98 -31.27 -20.66 0.61
CA ARG A 98 -31.49 -21.67 -0.43
C ARG A 98 -30.23 -22.55 -0.52
N ARG A 99 -30.36 -23.86 -0.26
CA ARG A 99 -29.26 -24.85 -0.32
C ARG A 99 -28.63 -24.89 -1.72
N THR A 100 -27.30 -24.84 -1.76
CA THR A 100 -26.49 -25.45 -2.82
C THR A 100 -26.49 -26.97 -2.61
N MET A 101 -26.89 -27.70 -3.65
CA MET A 101 -26.89 -29.17 -3.64
C MET A 101 -25.48 -29.69 -3.94
N THR A 102 -24.91 -30.44 -3.00
CA THR A 102 -23.89 -31.45 -3.31
C THR A 102 -24.62 -32.78 -3.40
N THR A 103 -24.76 -33.31 -4.61
CA THR A 103 -25.26 -34.66 -4.85
C THR A 103 -24.25 -35.67 -4.31
N GLU A 104 -24.65 -36.45 -3.31
CA GLU A 104 -23.98 -37.68 -2.93
C GLU A 104 -24.44 -38.78 -3.89
N ASP A 105 -23.52 -39.27 -4.73
CA ASP A 105 -23.72 -40.47 -5.56
C ASP A 105 -23.74 -41.70 -4.66
N VAL A 106 -24.90 -42.36 -4.57
CA VAL A 106 -25.00 -43.76 -4.14
C VAL A 106 -25.37 -44.57 -5.37
N THR A 107 -24.40 -45.33 -5.86
CA THR A 107 -24.59 -46.34 -6.90
C THR A 107 -25.32 -47.56 -6.31
N GLN A 108 -26.42 -47.99 -6.93
CA GLN A 108 -26.79 -49.42 -7.06
C GLN A 108 -28.00 -49.64 -8.01
N LEU A 109 -27.69 -50.26 -9.16
CA LEU A 109 -28.42 -51.32 -9.88
C LEU A 109 -29.96 -51.37 -9.83
N ALA A 110 -30.60 -51.05 -10.96
CA ALA A 110 -31.69 -51.87 -11.51
C ALA A 110 -31.93 -51.52 -13.00
N ALA A 111 -32.03 -52.57 -13.82
CA ALA A 111 -32.43 -52.50 -15.22
C ALA A 111 -33.91 -52.11 -15.35
N ASP A 112 -34.25 -51.28 -16.34
CA ASP A 112 -35.13 -51.71 -17.44
C ASP A 112 -35.34 -50.62 -18.50
N SER A 113 -35.54 -51.13 -19.71
CA SER A 113 -35.62 -50.54 -21.04
C SER A 113 -36.78 -49.55 -21.31
N SER A 114 -36.53 -48.52 -22.13
CA SER A 114 -37.18 -48.33 -23.45
C SER A 114 -36.81 -47.02 -24.19
N SER A 115 -36.19 -47.23 -25.36
CA SER A 115 -36.19 -46.49 -26.63
C SER A 115 -36.83 -45.09 -26.77
N SER A 116 -36.01 -44.12 -27.21
CA SER A 116 -36.11 -43.37 -28.49
C SER A 116 -35.02 -42.26 -28.47
N GLY A 117 -34.16 -42.01 -29.46
CA GLY A 117 -34.12 -42.39 -30.86
C GLY A 117 -33.98 -41.14 -31.75
N SER A 118 -32.84 -40.44 -31.77
CA SER A 118 -32.38 -39.70 -32.96
C SER A 118 -30.87 -39.38 -32.97
N SER A 119 -30.19 -40.09 -33.88
CA SER A 119 -29.07 -39.70 -34.76
C SER A 119 -27.93 -38.78 -34.27
N ARG A 120 -26.82 -39.48 -33.98
CA ARG A 120 -25.40 -39.16 -34.15
C ARG A 120 -25.03 -38.26 -35.34
N THR A 121 -24.02 -37.40 -35.15
CA THR A 121 -22.78 -37.42 -35.95
C THR A 121 -21.58 -37.17 -35.04
N ALA A 122 -20.58 -38.02 -35.18
CA ALA A 122 -19.39 -38.12 -34.35
C ALA A 122 -18.25 -37.23 -34.85
N HIS A 123 -17.55 -36.57 -33.92
CA HIS A 123 -16.12 -36.32 -34.02
C HIS A 123 -15.52 -36.61 -32.64
N ALA A 124 -14.61 -37.58 -32.61
CA ALA A 124 -13.82 -37.95 -31.45
C ALA A 124 -12.49 -37.17 -31.44
N ASP A 125 -11.93 -37.08 -30.23
CA ASP A 125 -10.59 -36.63 -29.83
C ASP A 125 -10.37 -35.13 -29.57
N ALA A 126 -10.52 -34.75 -28.29
CA ALA A 126 -9.46 -34.13 -27.47
C ALA A 126 -9.92 -33.94 -26.01
N THR A 127 -9.49 -34.86 -25.14
CA THR A 127 -9.03 -34.64 -23.75
C THR A 127 -9.64 -33.50 -22.89
N ASP A 128 -10.46 -33.91 -21.91
CA ASP A 128 -10.42 -33.54 -20.47
C ASP A 128 -9.68 -32.26 -20.05
N ILE A 129 -10.32 -31.07 -20.11
CA ILE A 129 -10.02 -29.90 -19.24
C ILE A 129 -11.24 -28.95 -19.12
N SER A 130 -12.40 -29.36 -18.60
CA SER A 130 -13.55 -28.43 -18.49
C SER A 130 -14.38 -28.45 -17.19
N SER A 131 -13.94 -29.11 -16.13
CA SER A 131 -14.63 -29.07 -14.82
C SER A 131 -14.10 -28.01 -13.83
N ALA A 132 -13.14 -27.17 -14.22
CA ALA A 132 -12.54 -26.14 -13.34
C ALA A 132 -13.18 -24.74 -13.41
N GLY A 133 -14.31 -24.59 -14.11
CA GLY A 133 -14.82 -23.28 -14.55
C GLY A 133 -16.17 -22.84 -13.98
N ARG A 134 -16.58 -23.27 -12.79
CA ARG A 134 -17.70 -22.59 -12.11
C ARG A 134 -17.16 -21.33 -11.46
N LEU A 135 -17.23 -20.21 -12.18
CA LEU A 135 -17.13 -18.88 -11.61
C LEU A 135 -18.10 -18.82 -10.42
N LEU A 136 -17.54 -18.74 -9.21
CA LEU A 136 -18.26 -18.67 -7.94
C LEU A 136 -19.13 -17.40 -7.96
N ASP A 137 -20.44 -17.54 -7.74
CA ASP A 137 -21.36 -16.39 -7.76
C ASP A 137 -21.24 -15.62 -6.43
N PRO A 138 -21.31 -14.28 -6.44
CA PRO A 138 -21.14 -13.45 -5.24
C PRO A 138 -22.27 -13.64 -4.19
N SER A 139 -23.34 -14.34 -4.52
CA SER A 139 -24.38 -14.79 -3.58
C SER A 139 -23.98 -15.99 -2.72
N ASP A 140 -22.80 -16.58 -2.97
CA ASP A 140 -22.38 -17.87 -2.38
C ASP A 140 -21.56 -17.73 -1.08
N LEU A 141 -21.20 -16.51 -0.65
CA LEU A 141 -20.53 -16.31 0.63
C LEU A 141 -21.46 -16.69 1.77
N SER A 142 -21.13 -17.80 2.42
CA SER A 142 -22.00 -18.48 3.37
C SER A 142 -21.69 -18.10 4.82
N VAL A 143 -20.43 -17.84 5.13
CA VAL A 143 -19.93 -17.54 6.48
C VAL A 143 -19.29 -16.15 6.53
N LEU A 144 -18.38 -15.82 5.61
CA LEU A 144 -17.65 -14.54 5.60
C LEU A 144 -18.45 -13.38 4.97
N LYS A 145 -19.78 -13.42 5.08
CA LYS A 145 -20.67 -12.38 4.58
C LYS A 145 -20.66 -11.17 5.52
N LEU A 146 -20.30 -9.99 4.99
CA LEU A 146 -20.35 -8.75 5.76
C LEU A 146 -21.79 -8.27 5.94
N ASP A 147 -22.21 -8.05 7.18
CA ASP A 147 -23.53 -7.51 7.49
C ASP A 147 -23.51 -5.98 7.42
N LEU A 148 -23.78 -5.45 6.22
CA LEU A 148 -23.75 -4.01 5.94
C LEU A 148 -25.04 -3.31 6.36
N ARG A 149 -25.78 -3.88 7.32
CA ARG A 149 -27.10 -3.42 7.77
C ARG A 149 -27.17 -1.98 8.26
N LEU A 150 -26.02 -1.32 8.47
CA LEU A 150 -25.95 0.12 8.69
C LEU A 150 -26.24 0.98 7.44
N SER A 151 -26.37 0.39 6.24
CA SER A 151 -26.40 1.15 4.96
C SER A 151 -27.62 0.89 4.06
N TYR A 152 -28.57 0.02 4.42
CA TYR A 152 -29.75 -0.25 3.56
C TYR A 152 -30.75 0.91 3.42
N HIS A 153 -30.51 2.04 4.10
CA HIS A 153 -31.28 3.27 3.94
C HIS A 153 -30.53 4.37 3.16
N ALA A 154 -29.35 4.07 2.60
CA ALA A 154 -28.63 4.99 1.74
C ALA A 154 -28.57 4.42 0.31
N ASP A 155 -28.85 5.26 -0.67
CA ASP A 155 -28.81 4.95 -2.10
C ASP A 155 -27.56 4.14 -2.51
N SER A 156 -27.70 3.31 -3.55
CA SER A 156 -26.67 2.42 -4.12
C SER A 156 -25.32 3.08 -4.44
N ASP A 157 -25.26 4.42 -4.49
CA ASP A 157 -24.06 5.21 -4.73
C ASP A 157 -23.14 5.32 -3.49
N VAL A 158 -23.67 5.18 -2.27
CA VAL A 158 -22.87 5.28 -1.02
C VAL A 158 -22.12 3.98 -0.71
N MET A 159 -22.59 2.84 -1.24
CA MET A 159 -21.93 1.54 -1.08
C MET A 159 -20.60 1.45 -1.84
N GLY A 160 -20.44 2.21 -2.92
CA GLY A 160 -19.16 2.39 -3.61
C GLY A 160 -18.23 3.41 -2.94
N SER A 161 -18.75 4.19 -1.98
CA SER A 161 -18.02 5.27 -1.30
C SER A 161 -17.56 4.92 0.13
N LEU A 162 -17.81 3.70 0.60
CA LEU A 162 -17.16 3.22 1.82
C LEU A 162 -15.66 3.09 1.54
N GLU A 163 -14.84 3.82 2.30
CA GLU A 163 -13.39 3.72 2.19
C GLU A 163 -12.95 2.26 2.41
N GLU A 164 -11.97 1.81 1.61
CA GLU A 164 -11.36 0.48 1.66
C GLU A 164 -10.91 0.10 3.09
N SER A 165 -10.54 1.10 3.89
CA SER A 165 -10.19 1.01 5.31
C SER A 165 -11.34 0.57 6.23
N SER A 166 -12.57 0.99 5.93
CA SER A 166 -13.76 0.68 6.73
C SER A 166 -14.24 -0.75 6.46
N ILE A 167 -14.17 -1.18 5.20
CA ILE A 167 -14.48 -2.54 4.79
C ILE A 167 -13.45 -3.51 5.39
N ALA A 168 -12.16 -3.15 5.38
CA ALA A 168 -11.11 -3.95 6.00
C ALA A 168 -11.35 -4.19 7.50
N ARG A 169 -11.89 -3.19 8.23
CA ARG A 169 -12.25 -3.34 9.66
C ARG A 169 -13.46 -4.25 9.88
N LEU A 170 -14.51 -4.11 9.07
CA LEU A 170 -15.68 -5.00 9.15
C LEU A 170 -15.30 -6.45 8.84
N PHE A 171 -14.38 -6.65 7.90
CA PHE A 171 -13.85 -7.97 7.57
C PHE A 171 -13.06 -8.58 8.72
N ASP A 172 -12.22 -7.79 9.37
CA ASP A 172 -11.45 -8.21 10.54
C ASP A 172 -12.34 -8.61 11.74
N GLU A 173 -13.42 -7.87 11.99
CA GLU A 173 -14.42 -8.24 13.00
C GLU A 173 -15.09 -9.58 12.67
N ARG A 174 -15.41 -9.82 11.39
CA ARG A 174 -15.99 -11.09 10.96
C ARG A 174 -15.02 -12.25 11.02
N LEU A 175 -13.74 -12.04 10.70
CA LEU A 175 -12.69 -13.04 10.90
C LEU A 175 -12.59 -13.44 12.37
N SER A 176 -12.56 -12.46 13.28
CA SER A 176 -12.51 -12.72 14.73
C SER A 176 -13.72 -13.52 15.24
N GLN A 177 -14.92 -13.21 14.75
CA GLN A 177 -16.12 -14.01 15.08
C GLN A 177 -16.00 -15.45 14.57
N CYS A 178 -15.44 -15.65 13.38
CA CYS A 178 -15.21 -16.99 12.82
C CYS A 178 -14.16 -17.77 13.62
N GLU A 179 -13.08 -17.14 14.07
CA GLU A 179 -12.06 -17.77 14.90
C GLU A 179 -12.65 -18.25 16.24
N VAL A 180 -13.46 -17.42 16.90
CA VAL A 180 -14.14 -17.79 18.15
C VAL A 180 -15.09 -18.97 17.94
N HIS A 181 -15.80 -19.02 16.81
CA HIS A 181 -16.66 -20.15 16.48
C HIS A 181 -15.84 -21.43 16.19
N ILE A 182 -14.72 -21.32 15.46
CA ILE A 182 -13.83 -22.47 15.23
C ILE A 182 -13.25 -22.99 16.55
N ASP A 183 -12.93 -22.12 17.51
CA ASP A 183 -12.44 -22.56 18.84
C ASP A 183 -13.47 -23.40 19.60
N LYS A 184 -14.75 -23.02 19.52
CA LYS A 184 -15.85 -23.82 20.09
C LYS A 184 -16.00 -25.16 19.36
N LEU A 185 -15.87 -25.20 18.03
CA LEU A 185 -15.90 -26.44 17.26
C LEU A 185 -14.70 -27.34 17.58
N ILE A 186 -13.52 -26.76 17.81
CA ILE A 186 -12.31 -27.48 18.24
C ILE A 186 -12.55 -28.14 19.60
N ALA A 187 -13.11 -27.40 20.57
CA ALA A 187 -13.46 -27.92 21.88
C ALA A 187 -14.50 -29.05 21.77
N ARG A 188 -15.51 -28.88 20.92
CA ARG A 188 -16.54 -29.88 20.64
C ARG A 188 -15.96 -31.18 20.06
N VAL A 189 -15.08 -31.09 19.07
CA VAL A 189 -14.45 -32.27 18.43
C VAL A 189 -13.53 -32.99 19.40
N ALA A 190 -12.89 -32.27 20.34
CA ALA A 190 -12.06 -32.86 21.38
C ALA A 190 -12.87 -33.55 22.48
N ASP A 191 -14.09 -33.09 22.75
CA ASP A 191 -14.98 -33.73 23.72
C ASP A 191 -15.37 -35.16 23.27
N LYS A 192 -15.26 -36.12 24.19
CA LYS A 192 -15.61 -37.52 23.93
C LYS A 192 -17.07 -37.83 24.26
N SER A 193 -17.73 -36.97 25.04
CA SER A 193 -19.13 -37.14 25.40
C SER A 193 -20.04 -36.81 24.20
N SER A 194 -21.25 -37.37 24.18
CA SER A 194 -22.27 -36.98 23.19
C SER A 194 -23.49 -36.47 23.93
N LYS A 195 -23.93 -35.26 23.63
CA LYS A 195 -25.09 -34.65 24.31
C LYS A 195 -26.33 -34.74 23.42
N ILE A 196 -27.39 -35.32 23.98
CA ILE A 196 -28.68 -35.49 23.31
C ILE A 196 -29.69 -34.56 23.97
N LEU A 197 -30.21 -33.60 23.21
CA LEU A 197 -31.28 -32.71 23.66
C LEU A 197 -32.64 -33.34 23.34
N VAL A 198 -33.43 -33.62 24.37
CA VAL A 198 -34.83 -34.05 24.25
C VAL A 198 -35.72 -32.81 24.38
N THR A 199 -36.45 -32.51 23.32
CA THR A 199 -37.28 -31.31 23.23
C THR A 199 -38.59 -31.57 22.50
N GLY A 200 -39.51 -30.62 22.52
CA GLY A 200 -40.86 -30.77 21.99
C GLY A 200 -41.89 -29.98 22.79
N ASP A 201 -43.14 -30.07 22.35
CA ASP A 201 -44.23 -29.28 22.91
C ASP A 201 -44.52 -29.62 24.38
N LEU A 202 -45.24 -28.72 25.04
CA LEU A 202 -45.78 -28.97 26.38
C LEU A 202 -46.62 -30.27 26.35
N ASN A 203 -46.44 -31.11 27.38
CA ASN A 203 -47.15 -32.37 27.54
C ASN A 203 -46.96 -33.41 26.42
N ALA A 204 -45.91 -33.29 25.60
CA ALA A 204 -45.53 -34.32 24.60
C ALA A 204 -45.00 -35.63 25.23
N GLY A 205 -44.73 -35.63 26.55
CA GLY A 205 -44.16 -36.77 27.27
C GLY A 205 -42.64 -36.88 27.14
N LYS A 206 -41.93 -35.74 27.16
CA LYS A 206 -40.46 -35.65 27.09
C LYS A 206 -39.78 -36.30 28.28
N SER A 207 -40.12 -35.88 29.49
CA SER A 207 -39.60 -36.43 30.75
C SER A 207 -39.95 -37.92 30.91
N THR A 208 -41.17 -38.31 30.50
CA THR A 208 -41.59 -39.72 30.43
C THR A 208 -40.73 -40.53 29.44
N LEU A 209 -40.39 -39.96 28.28
CA LEU A 209 -39.50 -40.62 27.31
C LEU A 209 -38.08 -40.79 27.88
N VAL A 210 -37.54 -39.77 28.55
CA VAL A 210 -36.21 -39.84 29.18
C VAL A 210 -36.18 -40.90 30.29
N ASN A 211 -37.16 -40.92 31.19
CA ASN A 211 -37.29 -41.97 32.20
C ASN A 211 -37.42 -43.36 31.58
N ALA A 212 -38.17 -43.49 30.47
CA ALA A 212 -38.27 -44.74 29.73
C ALA A 212 -36.92 -45.15 29.12
N LEU A 213 -36.14 -44.24 28.54
CA LEU A 213 -34.83 -44.51 27.94
C LEU A 213 -33.80 -44.98 28.97
N ILE A 214 -33.82 -44.45 30.19
CA ILE A 214 -32.88 -44.80 31.27
C ILE A 214 -33.40 -45.98 32.13
N ARG A 215 -34.66 -46.41 31.91
CA ARG A 215 -35.37 -47.42 32.74
C ARG A 215 -35.41 -47.05 34.24
N HIS A 216 -35.32 -45.75 34.52
CA HIS A 216 -35.35 -45.21 35.88
C HIS A 216 -36.29 -44.02 35.93
N ASP A 217 -37.15 -44.01 36.94
CA ASP A 217 -38.10 -42.94 37.14
C ASP A 217 -37.45 -41.88 38.03
N ILE A 218 -36.96 -40.80 37.43
CA ILE A 218 -36.18 -39.75 38.11
C ILE A 218 -36.78 -38.39 37.80
N LEU A 219 -36.98 -38.08 36.52
CA LEU A 219 -37.54 -36.80 36.13
C LEU A 219 -39.03 -36.77 36.47
N PRO A 220 -39.53 -35.69 37.09
CA PRO A 220 -40.94 -35.56 37.41
C PRO A 220 -41.79 -35.52 36.12
N PHE A 221 -42.95 -36.15 36.15
CA PHE A 221 -43.92 -36.10 35.05
C PHE A 221 -45.34 -35.94 35.60
N ASP A 222 -45.99 -34.80 35.33
CA ASP A 222 -47.40 -34.53 35.67
C ASP A 222 -48.13 -33.94 34.44
N GLN A 223 -49.46 -33.74 34.57
CA GLN A 223 -50.31 -33.13 33.57
C GLN A 223 -50.16 -31.61 33.50
N GLN A 224 -49.74 -30.98 34.60
CA GLN A 224 -49.34 -29.58 34.62
C GLN A 224 -47.93 -29.42 34.03
N PRO A 225 -47.56 -28.24 33.49
CA PRO A 225 -46.21 -28.03 32.95
C PRO A 225 -45.12 -28.24 34.02
N CYS A 226 -44.49 -29.41 34.03
CA CYS A 226 -43.52 -29.75 35.08
C CYS A 226 -42.10 -29.27 34.85
N THR A 227 -41.73 -28.91 33.61
CA THR A 227 -40.35 -28.62 33.25
C THR A 227 -40.18 -27.14 32.96
N MET A 228 -39.73 -26.37 33.94
CA MET A 228 -39.27 -24.98 33.75
C MET A 228 -37.74 -24.88 33.58
N LEU A 229 -37.00 -25.89 34.06
CA LEU A 229 -35.54 -25.96 34.06
C LEU A 229 -35.01 -27.01 33.08
N PHE A 230 -33.78 -26.82 32.61
CA PHE A 230 -33.05 -27.85 31.88
C PHE A 230 -32.52 -28.91 32.85
N CYS A 231 -32.83 -30.17 32.61
CA CYS A 231 -32.34 -31.30 33.40
C CYS A 231 -31.38 -32.15 32.57
N GLU A 232 -30.09 -32.14 32.90
CA GLU A 232 -29.07 -32.96 32.25
C GLU A 232 -28.83 -34.23 33.07
N VAL A 233 -29.26 -35.36 32.54
CA VAL A 233 -29.05 -36.68 33.13
C VAL A 233 -27.77 -37.29 32.60
N VAL A 234 -26.89 -37.66 33.51
CA VAL A 234 -25.54 -38.16 33.26
C VAL A 234 -25.30 -39.42 34.09
N ASP A 235 -24.46 -40.32 33.58
CA ASP A 235 -24.09 -41.51 34.34
C ASP A 235 -23.33 -41.17 35.63
N ALA A 236 -23.64 -41.88 36.71
CA ALA A 236 -23.01 -41.70 38.01
C ALA A 236 -21.51 -42.02 38.00
N SER A 237 -20.99 -42.75 37.01
CA SER A 237 -19.54 -42.97 36.86
C SER A 237 -18.77 -41.66 36.71
N GLN A 238 -19.37 -40.66 36.07
CA GLN A 238 -18.82 -39.31 35.98
C GLN A 238 -18.82 -38.59 37.34
N ASN A 239 -19.54 -39.14 38.32
CA ASN A 239 -19.56 -38.71 39.71
C ASN A 239 -18.96 -39.66 40.75
N ASN A 240 -17.80 -40.24 40.46
CA ASN A 240 -17.15 -41.19 41.38
C ASN A 240 -18.09 -42.36 41.76
N GLY A 241 -19.13 -42.63 40.96
CA GLY A 241 -20.17 -43.63 41.23
C GLY A 241 -21.29 -43.19 42.20
N ILE A 242 -21.33 -41.91 42.59
CA ILE A 242 -22.29 -41.32 43.54
C ILE A 242 -23.50 -40.77 42.79
N GLU A 243 -24.70 -41.09 43.27
CA GLU A 243 -25.96 -40.55 42.76
C GLU A 243 -26.36 -39.32 43.56
N GLU A 244 -26.28 -38.16 42.93
CA GLU A 244 -26.68 -36.87 43.52
C GLU A 244 -27.06 -35.88 42.41
N ILE A 245 -27.74 -34.80 42.79
CA ILE A 245 -28.15 -33.74 41.87
C ILE A 245 -27.35 -32.49 42.19
N HIS A 246 -26.69 -31.94 41.17
CA HIS A 246 -26.05 -30.64 41.25
C HIS A 246 -27.00 -29.61 40.65
N ALA A 247 -27.56 -28.75 41.48
CA ALA A 247 -28.29 -27.58 41.04
C ALA A 247 -27.30 -26.46 40.70
N VAL A 248 -27.32 -26.01 39.45
CA VAL A 248 -26.32 -25.09 38.89
C VAL A 248 -26.94 -23.71 38.66
N PRO A 249 -26.49 -22.69 39.41
CA PRO A 249 -26.95 -21.31 39.20
C PRO A 249 -26.44 -20.69 37.89
N ASP A 250 -25.21 -21.01 37.49
CA ASP A 250 -24.54 -20.45 36.30
C ASP A 250 -23.77 -21.56 35.55
N ILE A 251 -24.24 -21.89 34.33
CA ILE A 251 -23.70 -22.99 33.51
C ILE A 251 -22.23 -22.76 33.16
N HIS A 252 -21.81 -21.50 32.93
CA HIS A 252 -20.45 -21.21 32.47
C HIS A 252 -19.38 -21.32 33.56
N LYS A 253 -19.78 -21.25 34.83
CA LYS A 253 -18.88 -21.35 35.99
C LYS A 253 -18.88 -22.73 36.64
N TYR A 254 -19.77 -23.62 36.19
CA TYR A 254 -19.92 -24.93 36.77
C TYR A 254 -18.63 -25.74 36.68
N ASN A 255 -18.13 -26.15 37.85
CA ASN A 255 -17.04 -27.10 37.93
C ASN A 255 -17.38 -28.15 38.98
N ARG A 256 -17.51 -29.39 38.52
CA ARG A 256 -17.70 -30.57 39.35
C ARG A 256 -16.74 -30.65 40.55
N LEU A 257 -15.49 -30.24 40.37
CA LEU A 257 -14.45 -30.34 41.41
C LEU A 257 -14.53 -29.19 42.43
N ASP A 258 -15.33 -28.16 42.17
CA ASP A 258 -15.48 -26.98 43.02
C ASP A 258 -16.91 -26.91 43.59
N PRO A 259 -17.10 -27.31 44.87
CA PRO A 259 -18.41 -27.29 45.54
C PRO A 259 -19.04 -25.89 45.68
N LEU A 260 -18.29 -24.81 45.44
CA LEU A 260 -18.85 -23.44 45.48
C LEU A 260 -19.67 -23.11 44.23
N THR A 261 -19.54 -23.91 43.17
CA THR A 261 -20.17 -23.64 41.87
C THR A 261 -21.56 -24.28 41.73
N TYR A 262 -21.97 -25.12 42.68
CA TYR A 262 -23.25 -25.83 42.64
C TYR A 262 -23.81 -26.12 44.04
N ASN A 263 -25.12 -26.30 44.12
CA ASN A 263 -25.81 -26.74 45.33
C ASN A 263 -26.19 -28.22 45.18
N VAL A 264 -25.93 -29.03 46.21
CA VAL A 264 -26.31 -30.45 46.21
C VAL A 264 -27.77 -30.58 46.64
N VAL A 265 -28.59 -31.12 45.76
CA VAL A 265 -30.01 -31.39 45.99
C VAL A 265 -30.22 -32.90 46.13
N LYS A 266 -31.11 -33.30 47.04
CA LYS A 266 -31.48 -34.71 47.20
C LYS A 266 -32.46 -35.12 46.12
N MET A 267 -32.41 -36.40 45.71
CA MET A 267 -33.32 -36.95 44.70
C MET A 267 -34.81 -36.83 45.08
N SER A 268 -35.14 -36.81 46.37
CA SER A 268 -36.52 -36.62 46.86
C SER A 268 -37.06 -35.22 46.60
N ASP A 269 -36.20 -34.22 46.58
CA ASP A 269 -36.57 -32.80 46.55
C ASP A 269 -36.52 -32.25 45.12
N LEU A 270 -36.21 -33.12 44.13
CA LEU A 270 -36.09 -32.76 42.72
C LEU A 270 -37.40 -32.21 42.15
N GLU A 271 -38.54 -32.81 42.50
CA GLU A 271 -39.85 -32.39 42.00
C GLU A 271 -40.17 -30.96 42.45
N ASP A 272 -39.97 -30.65 43.73
CA ASP A 272 -40.18 -29.31 44.29
C ASP A 272 -39.23 -28.27 43.65
N VAL A 273 -37.94 -28.61 43.49
CA VAL A 273 -36.94 -27.71 42.90
C VAL A 273 -37.24 -27.38 41.43
N VAL A 274 -37.72 -28.35 40.65
CA VAL A 274 -38.05 -28.12 39.23
C VAL A 274 -39.34 -27.27 39.09
N MET A 275 -40.30 -27.44 39.99
CA MET A 275 -41.60 -26.76 39.95
C MET A 275 -41.54 -25.33 40.49
N GLU A 276 -40.90 -25.11 41.64
CA GLU A 276 -40.88 -23.81 42.32
C GLU A 276 -39.71 -22.94 41.87
N ASN A 277 -38.52 -23.54 41.70
CA ASN A 277 -37.26 -22.89 41.32
C ASN A 277 -37.01 -21.54 42.04
N ASP A 278 -37.25 -21.47 43.34
CA ASP A 278 -37.09 -20.25 44.16
C ASP A 278 -35.66 -19.68 44.10
N GLU A 279 -34.66 -20.55 43.95
CA GLU A 279 -33.24 -20.19 43.95
C GLU A 279 -32.70 -19.81 42.55
N GLN A 280 -33.57 -19.73 41.52
CA GLN A 280 -33.25 -19.31 40.15
C GLN A 280 -32.09 -20.08 39.52
N TYR A 281 -32.11 -21.41 39.63
CA TYR A 281 -31.16 -22.26 38.92
C TYR A 281 -31.33 -22.14 37.40
N GLN A 282 -30.25 -22.33 36.65
CA GLN A 282 -30.30 -22.40 35.18
C GLN A 282 -30.42 -23.84 34.68
N GLN A 283 -29.77 -24.77 35.37
CA GLN A 283 -29.70 -26.17 34.96
C GLN A 283 -29.54 -27.08 36.18
N LEU A 284 -30.16 -28.26 36.12
CA LEU A 284 -29.94 -29.35 37.07
C LEU A 284 -29.13 -30.45 36.40
N LYS A 285 -28.03 -30.84 37.02
CA LYS A 285 -27.19 -31.95 36.54
C LYS A 285 -27.39 -33.15 37.45
N ILE A 286 -28.04 -34.18 36.93
CA ILE A 286 -28.53 -35.35 37.66
C ILE A 286 -27.59 -36.52 37.37
N TYR A 287 -26.86 -36.96 38.39
CA TYR A 287 -26.00 -38.13 38.29
C TYR A 287 -26.77 -39.38 38.75
N THR A 288 -26.95 -40.34 37.85
CA THR A 288 -27.72 -41.56 38.12
C THR A 288 -27.15 -42.77 37.38
N LYS A 289 -27.38 -43.98 37.88
CA LYS A 289 -27.03 -45.21 37.17
C LYS A 289 -28.20 -45.70 36.33
N ASP A 290 -27.92 -46.10 35.09
CA ASP A 290 -28.86 -46.91 34.31
C ASP A 290 -29.01 -48.27 35.02
N LYS A 291 -30.24 -48.79 35.13
CA LYS A 291 -30.51 -50.08 35.79
C LYS A 291 -29.95 -51.28 35.01
N ARG A 292 -29.58 -51.07 33.75
CA ARG A 292 -29.03 -52.11 32.87
C ARG A 292 -27.52 -52.22 33.01
N SER A 293 -26.96 -53.29 32.45
CA SER A 293 -25.51 -53.43 32.35
C SER A 293 -24.91 -52.40 31.38
N ASP A 294 -23.64 -52.07 31.59
CA ASP A 294 -22.85 -51.14 30.76
C ASP A 294 -22.80 -51.49 29.27
N GLN A 295 -23.34 -52.61 28.80
CA GLN A 295 -23.38 -52.95 27.37
C GLN A 295 -24.72 -52.58 26.72
N GLN A 296 -25.75 -52.42 27.53
CA GLN A 296 -27.11 -52.12 27.11
C GLN A 296 -27.52 -50.69 27.49
N SER A 297 -26.84 -50.08 28.45
CA SER A 297 -27.04 -48.70 28.87
C SER A 297 -26.86 -47.72 27.71
N LEU A 298 -27.68 -46.67 27.67
CA LEU A 298 -27.49 -45.57 26.72
C LEU A 298 -26.49 -44.55 27.27
N LEU A 299 -26.48 -44.33 28.59
CA LEU A 299 -25.69 -43.30 29.27
C LEU A 299 -24.19 -43.60 29.28
N HIS A 300 -23.83 -44.87 29.48
CA HIS A 300 -22.44 -45.29 29.50
C HIS A 300 -22.29 -46.69 28.90
N ASN A 301 -21.49 -46.79 27.83
CA ASN A 301 -21.17 -48.07 27.18
C ASN A 301 -19.70 -48.53 27.35
N GLY A 302 -18.98 -47.96 28.32
CA GLY A 302 -17.54 -48.19 28.53
C GLY A 302 -16.61 -47.54 27.49
N ILE A 303 -17.18 -47.04 26.38
CA ILE A 303 -16.49 -46.53 25.20
C ILE A 303 -16.79 -45.04 24.98
N VAL A 304 -18.06 -44.66 25.19
CA VAL A 304 -18.59 -43.31 24.97
C VAL A 304 -19.55 -42.98 26.10
N ASP A 305 -19.48 -41.74 26.56
CA ASP A 305 -20.43 -41.17 27.51
C ASP A 305 -21.52 -40.41 26.77
N VAL A 306 -22.77 -40.60 27.18
CA VAL A 306 -23.93 -39.90 26.64
C VAL A 306 -24.64 -39.14 27.76
N ALA A 307 -24.93 -37.87 27.52
CA ALA A 307 -25.75 -37.05 28.41
C ALA A 307 -27.12 -36.81 27.77
N LEU A 308 -28.19 -37.07 28.51
CA LEU A 308 -29.57 -36.80 28.07
C LEU A 308 -30.04 -35.49 28.71
N ILE A 309 -30.44 -34.51 27.90
CA ILE A 309 -30.90 -33.22 28.39
C ILE A 309 -32.39 -33.11 28.13
N ASP A 310 -33.20 -33.13 29.18
CA ASP A 310 -34.62 -32.79 29.09
C ASP A 310 -34.78 -31.26 29.12
N SER A 311 -35.53 -30.74 28.15
CA SER A 311 -35.76 -29.30 27.99
C SER A 311 -37.17 -28.91 28.38
N PRO A 312 -37.36 -27.66 28.85
CA PRO A 312 -38.69 -27.12 29.09
C PRO A 312 -39.55 -27.20 27.82
N GLY A 313 -40.83 -27.55 27.98
CA GLY A 313 -41.74 -27.67 26.85
C GLY A 313 -41.86 -26.38 26.05
N LEU A 314 -41.90 -26.51 24.72
CA LEU A 314 -41.95 -25.36 23.82
C LEU A 314 -43.26 -24.60 24.02
N ASN A 315 -43.16 -23.38 24.52
CA ASN A 315 -44.23 -22.39 24.61
C ASN A 315 -43.69 -21.04 24.09
N ARG A 316 -44.53 -19.99 24.07
CA ARG A 316 -44.13 -18.70 23.49
C ARG A 316 -42.93 -18.04 24.20
N ASP A 317 -42.75 -18.33 25.49
CA ASP A 317 -41.73 -17.72 26.35
C ASP A 317 -40.44 -18.58 26.43
N SER A 318 -40.56 -19.91 26.34
CA SER A 318 -39.45 -20.88 26.40
C SER A 318 -38.84 -21.22 25.04
N LEU A 319 -39.55 -20.99 23.94
CA LEU A 319 -39.10 -21.35 22.58
C LEU A 319 -37.76 -20.70 22.22
N LYS A 320 -37.56 -19.42 22.58
CA LYS A 320 -36.30 -18.72 22.29
C LYS A 320 -35.13 -19.36 23.03
N THR A 321 -35.30 -19.67 24.31
CA THR A 321 -34.27 -20.28 25.15
C THR A 321 -33.91 -21.68 24.64
N THR A 322 -34.90 -22.52 24.37
CA THR A 322 -34.68 -23.88 23.86
C THR A 322 -34.11 -23.89 22.44
N GLN A 323 -34.49 -22.94 21.57
CA GLN A 323 -33.88 -22.78 20.25
C GLN A 323 -32.41 -22.36 20.36
N LEU A 324 -32.07 -21.41 21.22
CA LEU A 324 -30.68 -20.99 21.43
C LEU A 324 -29.84 -22.15 21.98
N PHE A 325 -30.39 -22.91 22.93
CA PHE A 325 -29.73 -24.09 23.48
C PHE A 325 -29.52 -25.19 22.44
N ALA A 326 -30.53 -25.47 21.60
CA ALA A 326 -30.41 -26.48 20.54
C ALA A 326 -29.34 -26.12 19.48
N ARG A 327 -29.10 -24.82 19.27
CA ARG A 327 -28.05 -24.30 18.39
C ARG A 327 -26.66 -24.30 19.02
N GLN A 328 -26.55 -24.53 20.32
CA GLN A 328 -25.24 -24.64 20.94
C GLN A 328 -24.46 -25.79 20.33
N GLU A 329 -23.18 -25.54 20.09
CA GLU A 329 -22.26 -26.49 19.50
C GLU A 329 -22.05 -27.72 20.40
N GLU A 330 -22.37 -27.65 21.70
CA GLU A 330 -22.23 -28.80 22.59
C GLU A 330 -23.28 -29.89 22.37
N ILE A 331 -24.41 -29.57 21.74
CA ILE A 331 -25.49 -30.54 21.50
C ILE A 331 -25.25 -31.26 20.18
N ASP A 332 -25.18 -32.59 20.20
CA ASP A 332 -24.92 -33.42 19.02
C ASP A 332 -26.21 -33.91 18.37
N VAL A 333 -27.15 -34.41 19.17
CA VAL A 333 -28.41 -34.96 18.67
C VAL A 333 -29.57 -34.19 19.27
N VAL A 334 -30.56 -33.87 18.44
CA VAL A 334 -31.83 -33.30 18.89
C VAL A 334 -32.90 -34.36 18.68
N VAL A 335 -33.57 -34.75 19.77
CA VAL A 335 -34.72 -35.64 19.79
C VAL A 335 -35.96 -34.76 19.98
N PHE A 336 -36.77 -34.65 18.93
CA PHE A 336 -38.02 -33.89 18.94
C PHE A 336 -39.21 -34.82 19.22
N VAL A 337 -39.84 -34.64 20.38
CA VAL A 337 -40.97 -35.44 20.83
C VAL A 337 -42.28 -34.76 20.42
N VAL A 338 -43.09 -35.49 19.67
CA VAL A 338 -44.39 -35.07 19.17
C VAL A 338 -45.47 -35.85 19.90
N ASN A 339 -46.52 -35.19 20.39
CA ASN A 339 -47.71 -35.90 20.83
C ASN A 339 -48.53 -36.35 19.59
N ALA A 340 -48.75 -37.65 19.42
CA ALA A 340 -49.53 -38.20 18.33
C ALA A 340 -50.97 -37.63 18.26
N GLU A 341 -51.55 -37.22 19.39
CA GLU A 341 -52.89 -36.64 19.46
C GLU A 341 -52.92 -35.20 18.92
N ASN A 342 -51.87 -34.42 19.21
CA ASN A 342 -51.82 -32.98 18.94
C ASN A 342 -51.09 -32.62 17.64
N HIS A 343 -50.33 -33.55 17.05
CA HIS A 343 -49.47 -33.32 15.87
C HIS A 343 -48.45 -32.18 16.10
N PHE A 344 -47.80 -31.66 15.05
CA PHE A 344 -46.84 -30.55 15.19
C PHE A 344 -47.56 -29.22 15.42
N THR A 345 -47.33 -28.59 16.59
CA THR A 345 -47.79 -27.22 16.84
C THR A 345 -46.97 -26.20 16.05
N LEU A 346 -47.46 -24.95 15.95
CA LEU A 346 -46.72 -23.85 15.31
C LEU A 346 -45.35 -23.60 15.98
N SER A 347 -45.31 -23.65 17.32
CA SER A 347 -44.05 -23.52 18.08
C SER A 347 -43.07 -24.64 17.77
N GLY A 348 -43.55 -25.88 17.64
CA GLY A 348 -42.74 -27.01 17.21
C GLY A 348 -42.23 -26.89 15.77
N GLN A 349 -43.07 -26.41 14.85
CA GLN A 349 -42.68 -26.17 13.46
C GLN A 349 -41.59 -25.08 13.36
N ASP A 350 -41.77 -23.97 14.06
CA ASP A 350 -40.78 -22.90 14.13
C ASP A 350 -39.46 -23.38 14.72
N PHE A 351 -39.51 -24.24 15.75
CA PHE A 351 -38.33 -24.90 16.30
C PHE A 351 -37.62 -25.75 15.25
N LEU A 352 -38.33 -26.61 14.52
CA LEU A 352 -37.72 -27.49 13.52
C LEU A 352 -37.12 -26.73 12.34
N LEU A 353 -37.77 -25.68 11.85
CA LEU A 353 -37.22 -24.83 10.79
C LEU A 353 -35.92 -24.16 11.22
N ASN A 354 -35.87 -23.69 12.46
CA ASN A 354 -34.70 -23.02 13.01
C ASN A 354 -33.57 -23.98 13.39
N ALA A 355 -33.89 -25.13 13.98
CA ALA A 355 -32.93 -26.15 14.37
C ALA A 355 -32.41 -26.93 13.15
N GLY A 356 -33.25 -27.15 12.14
CA GLY A 356 -32.90 -27.84 10.89
C GLY A 356 -31.88 -27.11 10.03
N ASN A 357 -31.75 -25.78 10.21
CA ASN A 357 -30.68 -24.99 9.58
C ASN A 357 -29.30 -25.30 10.17
N GLU A 358 -29.23 -25.54 11.48
CA GLU A 358 -27.98 -25.83 12.19
C GLU A 358 -27.64 -27.32 12.13
N LYS A 359 -28.65 -28.17 12.33
CA LYS A 359 -28.55 -29.63 12.41
C LYS A 359 -29.40 -30.27 11.34
N ALA A 360 -28.73 -30.84 10.35
CA ALA A 360 -29.36 -31.48 9.21
C ALA A 360 -30.25 -32.68 9.58
N HIS A 361 -29.90 -33.43 10.64
CA HIS A 361 -30.60 -34.64 11.05
C HIS A 361 -31.17 -34.45 12.47
N ILE A 362 -32.51 -34.41 12.56
CA ILE A 362 -33.26 -34.34 13.82
C ILE A 362 -33.96 -35.69 14.00
N PHE A 363 -33.88 -36.26 15.20
CA PHE A 363 -34.54 -37.52 15.52
C PHE A 363 -35.96 -37.22 16.02
N ILE A 364 -37.01 -37.79 15.42
CA ILE A 364 -38.40 -37.45 15.73
C ILE A 364 -39.08 -38.65 16.38
N VAL A 365 -39.66 -38.42 17.56
CA VAL A 365 -40.35 -39.44 18.35
C VAL A 365 -41.82 -39.04 18.51
N VAL A 366 -42.71 -39.77 17.85
CA VAL A 366 -44.15 -39.60 17.97
C VAL A 366 -44.66 -40.45 19.13
N ASN A 367 -44.88 -39.82 20.27
CA ASN A 367 -45.28 -40.45 21.52
C ASN A 367 -46.81 -40.51 21.67
N ARG A 368 -47.32 -41.33 22.60
CA ARG A 368 -48.76 -41.61 22.83
C ARG A 368 -49.46 -42.24 21.62
N PHE A 369 -48.74 -43.03 20.84
CA PHE A 369 -49.29 -43.67 19.65
C PHE A 369 -50.34 -44.76 19.97
N ASP A 370 -50.36 -45.25 21.21
CA ASP A 370 -51.37 -46.16 21.75
C ASP A 370 -52.78 -45.53 21.78
N ALA A 371 -52.88 -44.21 22.01
CA ALA A 371 -54.16 -43.50 22.03
C ALA A 371 -54.82 -43.38 20.65
N ILE A 372 -54.06 -43.57 19.56
CA ILE A 372 -54.53 -43.38 18.19
C ILE A 372 -55.24 -44.62 17.66
N ARG A 373 -56.54 -44.48 17.37
CA ARG A 373 -57.35 -45.56 16.77
C ARG A 373 -56.94 -45.90 15.33
N ARG A 374 -56.71 -44.89 14.49
CA ARG A 374 -56.35 -45.05 13.06
C ARG A 374 -54.89 -44.67 12.83
N LYS A 375 -54.00 -45.62 13.12
CA LYS A 375 -52.54 -45.48 13.08
C LYS A 375 -52.02 -45.02 11.71
N ASP A 376 -52.41 -45.70 10.62
CA ASP A 376 -51.94 -45.39 9.26
C ASP A 376 -52.23 -43.98 8.75
N ARG A 377 -53.31 -43.36 9.26
CA ARG A 377 -53.68 -41.99 8.88
C ARG A 377 -52.83 -40.96 9.62
N CYS A 378 -52.61 -41.18 10.91
CA CYS A 378 -51.78 -40.33 11.75
C CYS A 378 -50.33 -40.33 11.25
N GLU A 379 -49.79 -41.52 10.97
CA GLU A 379 -48.45 -41.70 10.43
C GLU A 379 -48.23 -40.94 9.12
N ARG A 380 -49.11 -41.12 8.13
CA ARG A 380 -49.02 -40.40 6.85
C ARG A 380 -49.04 -38.88 7.03
N MET A 381 -49.93 -38.37 7.88
CA MET A 381 -50.07 -36.93 8.08
C MET A 381 -48.83 -36.31 8.74
N ILE A 382 -48.24 -36.99 9.72
CA ILE A 382 -47.01 -36.53 10.38
C ILE A 382 -45.83 -36.59 9.40
N LEU A 383 -45.70 -37.67 8.63
CA LEU A 383 -44.64 -37.81 7.63
C LEU A 383 -44.71 -36.74 6.55
N ASP A 384 -45.91 -36.39 6.07
CA ASP A 384 -46.09 -35.30 5.11
C ASP A 384 -45.65 -33.95 5.70
N GLN A 385 -45.92 -33.67 6.98
CA GLN A 385 -45.44 -32.45 7.65
C GLN A 385 -43.91 -32.44 7.80
N ILE A 386 -43.30 -33.58 8.13
CA ILE A 386 -41.83 -33.69 8.26
C ILE A 386 -41.16 -33.44 6.91
N ARG A 387 -41.75 -33.89 5.79
CA ARG A 387 -41.20 -33.65 4.45
C ARG A 387 -40.98 -32.16 4.16
N ASP A 388 -41.90 -31.31 4.61
CA ASP A 388 -41.85 -29.88 4.36
C ASP A 388 -40.94 -29.16 5.37
N LEU A 389 -40.91 -29.60 6.63
CA LEU A 389 -40.14 -28.97 7.71
C LEU A 389 -38.67 -29.39 7.74
N SER A 390 -38.39 -30.69 7.57
CA SER A 390 -37.04 -31.28 7.61
C SER A 390 -36.89 -32.39 6.55
N PRO A 391 -36.51 -32.02 5.31
CA PRO A 391 -36.47 -32.97 4.20
C PRO A 391 -35.37 -34.03 4.34
N LEU A 392 -34.26 -33.72 5.02
CA LEU A 392 -33.17 -34.69 5.26
C LEU A 392 -33.59 -35.74 6.29
N THR A 393 -34.33 -35.33 7.32
CA THR A 393 -34.96 -36.26 8.27
C THR A 393 -35.99 -37.15 7.58
N TYR A 394 -36.76 -36.60 6.63
CA TYR A 394 -37.71 -37.38 5.84
C TYR A 394 -37.04 -38.41 4.92
N ALA A 395 -35.90 -38.08 4.33
CA ALA A 395 -35.16 -38.99 3.45
C ALA A 395 -34.67 -40.25 4.20
N GLU A 396 -34.25 -40.11 5.46
CA GLU A 396 -33.82 -41.19 6.34
C GLU A 396 -34.89 -41.55 7.40
N ARG A 397 -36.18 -41.41 7.05
CA ARG A 397 -37.29 -41.54 8.02
C ARG A 397 -37.36 -42.89 8.74
N ASP A 398 -36.92 -43.97 8.10
CA ASP A 398 -37.00 -45.33 8.66
C ASP A 398 -36.09 -45.51 9.89
N ASP A 399 -35.06 -44.67 10.00
CA ASP A 399 -34.09 -44.63 11.09
C ASP A 399 -34.30 -43.46 12.05
N LEU A 400 -34.89 -42.34 11.58
CA LEU A 400 -35.00 -41.10 12.35
C LEU A 400 -36.41 -40.81 12.88
N VAL A 401 -37.47 -41.41 12.34
CA VAL A 401 -38.86 -41.15 12.73
C VAL A 401 -39.47 -42.40 13.34
N HIS A 402 -39.89 -42.33 14.60
CA HIS A 402 -40.40 -43.48 15.34
C HIS A 402 -41.73 -43.20 16.02
N PHE A 403 -42.65 -44.16 15.95
CA PHE A 403 -43.96 -44.11 16.62
C PHE A 403 -43.93 -45.03 17.84
N VAL A 404 -44.11 -44.46 19.04
CA VAL A 404 -43.90 -45.16 20.31
C VAL A 404 -44.94 -44.81 21.37
N SER A 405 -44.96 -45.59 22.45
CA SER A 405 -45.62 -45.25 23.70
C SER A 405 -44.64 -45.38 24.86
N ALA A 406 -44.10 -44.25 25.32
CA ALA A 406 -43.15 -44.24 26.43
C ALA A 406 -43.79 -44.63 27.77
N HIS A 407 -45.08 -44.32 27.94
CA HIS A 407 -45.82 -44.64 29.17
C HIS A 407 -46.04 -46.15 29.33
N GLU A 408 -46.48 -46.82 28.25
CA GLU A 408 -46.62 -48.28 28.23
C GLU A 408 -45.29 -48.97 28.52
N GLN A 409 -44.18 -48.44 27.96
CA GLN A 409 -42.85 -48.97 28.20
C GLN A 409 -42.41 -48.83 29.68
N LEU A 410 -42.65 -47.68 30.31
CA LEU A 410 -42.35 -47.48 31.73
C LEU A 410 -43.21 -48.37 32.64
N ALA A 411 -44.50 -48.52 32.30
CA ALA A 411 -45.40 -49.42 33.02
C ALA A 411 -44.96 -50.89 32.86
N ALA A 412 -44.55 -51.29 31.65
CA ALA A 412 -44.05 -52.61 31.35
C ALA A 412 -42.78 -52.94 32.14
N GLU A 413 -41.86 -51.99 32.27
CA GLU A 413 -40.64 -52.12 33.07
C GLU A 413 -40.95 -52.28 34.56
N ARG A 414 -41.88 -51.47 35.11
CA ARG A 414 -42.34 -51.62 36.50
C ARG A 414 -42.96 -52.99 36.77
N ALA A 415 -43.63 -53.55 35.77
CA ALA A 415 -44.25 -54.88 35.82
C ALA A 415 -43.28 -56.04 35.49
N GLY A 416 -42.02 -55.75 35.10
CA GLY A 416 -41.05 -56.77 34.68
C GLY A 416 -41.44 -57.52 33.38
N SER A 417 -42.26 -56.88 32.54
CA SER A 417 -42.78 -57.46 31.28
C SER A 417 -41.91 -57.08 30.07
N ALA A 418 -42.11 -57.77 28.94
CA ALA A 418 -41.31 -57.56 27.74
C ALA A 418 -41.48 -56.14 27.16
N SER A 419 -40.35 -55.54 26.78
CA SER A 419 -40.29 -54.22 26.11
C SER A 419 -41.09 -54.20 24.82
N SER A 420 -41.78 -53.08 24.53
CA SER A 420 -42.47 -52.87 23.26
C SER A 420 -41.49 -52.98 22.09
N GLU A 421 -41.87 -53.68 21.03
CA GLU A 421 -41.02 -53.86 19.85
C GLU A 421 -40.69 -52.52 19.18
N SER A 422 -41.68 -51.62 19.08
CA SER A 422 -41.51 -50.29 18.50
C SER A 422 -40.56 -49.42 19.34
N PHE A 423 -40.66 -49.47 20.67
CA PHE A 423 -39.75 -48.75 21.56
C PHE A 423 -38.32 -49.31 21.45
N SER A 424 -38.20 -50.64 21.43
CA SER A 424 -36.90 -51.31 21.30
C SER A 424 -36.22 -51.02 19.97
N ARG A 425 -37.00 -50.86 18.89
CA ARG A 425 -36.50 -50.42 17.58
C ARG A 425 -36.00 -48.97 17.64
N MET A 426 -36.82 -48.05 18.13
CA MET A 426 -36.44 -46.63 18.29
C MET A 426 -35.15 -46.50 19.10
N GLU A 427 -35.05 -47.22 20.22
CA GLU A 427 -33.89 -47.18 21.10
C GLU A 427 -32.63 -47.70 20.40
N LYS A 428 -32.72 -48.79 19.63
CA LYS A 428 -31.61 -49.29 18.82
C LYS A 428 -31.18 -48.29 17.75
N CYS A 429 -32.12 -47.65 17.06
CA CYS A 429 -31.83 -46.63 16.05
C CYS A 429 -31.18 -45.39 16.69
N LEU A 430 -31.69 -44.90 17.82
CA LEU A 430 -31.10 -43.79 18.55
C LEU A 430 -29.69 -44.12 19.03
N ARG A 431 -29.48 -45.34 19.55
CA ARG A 431 -28.15 -45.84 19.94
C ARG A 431 -27.19 -45.94 18.74
N SER A 432 -27.62 -46.50 17.61
CA SER A 432 -26.79 -46.58 16.39
C SER A 432 -26.46 -45.18 15.88
N PHE A 433 -27.43 -44.27 15.85
CA PHE A 433 -27.22 -42.89 15.41
C PHE A 433 -26.25 -42.12 16.32
N THR A 434 -26.29 -42.36 17.63
CA THR A 434 -25.46 -41.69 18.63
C THR A 434 -24.10 -42.32 18.85
N LEU A 435 -23.93 -43.62 18.58
CA LEU A 435 -22.68 -44.35 18.85
C LEU A 435 -21.95 -44.80 17.59
N GLU A 436 -22.66 -45.21 16.54
CA GLU A 436 -22.10 -45.75 15.31
C GLU A 436 -22.03 -44.67 14.22
N GLN A 437 -23.08 -43.87 14.06
CA GLN A 437 -23.13 -42.75 13.11
C GLN A 437 -22.64 -41.42 13.71
N ARG A 438 -21.70 -41.49 14.67
CA ARG A 438 -21.12 -40.32 15.37
C ARG A 438 -20.49 -39.30 14.43
N PHE A 439 -20.00 -39.75 13.27
CA PHE A 439 -19.52 -38.82 12.25
C PHE A 439 -20.64 -37.89 11.78
N LYS A 440 -21.82 -38.44 11.44
CA LYS A 440 -22.96 -37.66 10.96
C LYS A 440 -23.52 -36.71 12.03
N SER A 441 -23.63 -37.18 13.27
CA SER A 441 -24.22 -36.40 14.36
C SER A 441 -23.27 -35.37 14.99
N LYS A 442 -21.96 -35.66 15.07
CA LYS A 442 -20.99 -34.81 15.79
C LYS A 442 -19.97 -34.10 14.88
N LEU A 443 -19.34 -34.81 13.95
CA LEU A 443 -18.22 -34.26 13.16
C LEU A 443 -18.65 -33.54 11.88
N ALA A 444 -19.72 -34.01 11.23
CA ALA A 444 -20.18 -33.48 9.94
C ALA A 444 -20.57 -31.98 10.00
N PRO A 445 -21.23 -31.45 11.06
CA PRO A 445 -21.49 -30.01 11.17
C PRO A 445 -20.19 -29.18 11.21
N ALA A 446 -19.20 -29.61 11.99
CA ALA A 446 -17.90 -28.93 12.08
C ALA A 446 -17.13 -29.01 10.76
N GLN A 447 -17.14 -30.18 10.10
CA GLN A 447 -16.56 -30.37 8.77
C GLN A 447 -17.20 -29.43 7.74
N ARG A 448 -18.54 -29.35 7.71
CA ARG A 448 -19.28 -28.50 6.78
C ARG A 448 -18.99 -27.02 7.01
N TYR A 449 -18.95 -26.58 8.26
CA TYR A 449 -18.60 -25.21 8.60
C TYR A 449 -17.17 -24.86 8.12
N ALA A 450 -16.18 -25.71 8.40
CA ALA A 450 -14.81 -25.51 7.95
C ALA A 450 -14.71 -25.45 6.41
N MET A 451 -15.41 -26.35 5.71
CA MET A 451 -15.47 -26.33 4.25
C MET A 451 -16.04 -25.01 3.70
N ASN A 452 -17.14 -24.54 4.27
CA ASN A 452 -17.78 -23.28 3.88
C ASN A 452 -16.83 -22.09 4.06
N VAL A 453 -16.14 -22.01 5.21
CA VAL A 453 -15.12 -20.97 5.46
C VAL A 453 -14.01 -21.03 4.42
N LEU A 454 -13.48 -22.22 4.13
CA LEU A 454 -12.38 -22.38 3.18
C LEU A 454 -12.79 -22.04 1.74
N PHE A 455 -14.03 -22.34 1.34
CA PHE A 455 -14.57 -21.90 0.05
C PHE A 455 -14.74 -20.38 -0.03
N ASP A 456 -15.25 -19.77 1.03
CA ASP A 456 -15.37 -18.31 1.11
C ASP A 456 -14.00 -17.64 1.00
N VAL A 457 -12.98 -18.18 1.68
CA VAL A 457 -11.59 -17.71 1.58
C VAL A 457 -11.03 -17.89 0.17
N GLN A 458 -11.27 -19.04 -0.47
CA GLN A 458 -10.81 -19.30 -1.83
C GLN A 458 -11.42 -18.29 -2.82
N TYR A 459 -12.70 -17.97 -2.66
CA TYR A 459 -13.38 -16.95 -3.44
C TYR A 459 -12.76 -15.56 -3.25
N LEU A 460 -12.60 -15.13 -2.00
CA LEU A 460 -12.03 -13.82 -1.67
C LEU A 460 -10.59 -13.70 -2.18
N ALA A 461 -9.79 -14.76 -2.05
CA ALA A 461 -8.43 -14.80 -2.57
C ALA A 461 -8.42 -14.61 -4.10
N ALA A 462 -9.30 -15.30 -4.84
CA ALA A 462 -9.39 -15.15 -6.29
C ALA A 462 -9.77 -13.73 -6.73
N GLU A 463 -10.72 -13.09 -6.04
CA GLU A 463 -11.10 -11.71 -6.34
C GLU A 463 -9.98 -10.71 -6.01
N ASN A 464 -9.23 -10.95 -4.93
CA ASN A 464 -8.08 -10.13 -4.58
C ASN A 464 -6.93 -10.27 -5.57
N VAL A 465 -6.68 -11.47 -6.12
CA VAL A 465 -5.74 -11.67 -7.24
C VAL A 465 -6.18 -10.86 -8.45
N ALA A 466 -7.47 -10.89 -8.81
CA ALA A 466 -8.00 -10.12 -9.93
C ALA A 466 -7.85 -8.60 -9.71
N SER A 467 -8.15 -8.12 -8.49
CA SER A 467 -7.99 -6.72 -8.10
C SER A 467 -6.53 -6.27 -8.14
N ALA A 468 -5.61 -7.04 -7.57
CA ALA A 468 -4.17 -6.77 -7.59
C ALA A 468 -3.62 -6.75 -9.03
N THR A 469 -4.05 -7.71 -9.87
CA THR A 469 -3.67 -7.77 -11.29
C THR A 469 -4.12 -6.51 -12.03
N LYS A 470 -5.35 -6.05 -11.79
CA LYS A 470 -5.86 -4.81 -12.37
C LYS A 470 -5.03 -3.59 -11.92
N ARG A 471 -4.71 -3.51 -10.63
CA ARG A 471 -3.86 -2.44 -10.06
C ARG A 471 -2.46 -2.43 -10.71
N ILE A 472 -1.86 -3.60 -10.92
CA ILE A 472 -0.56 -3.74 -11.61
C ILE A 472 -0.66 -3.26 -13.05
N GLN A 473 -1.75 -3.59 -13.76
CA GLN A 473 -1.98 -3.12 -15.13
C GLN A 473 -2.13 -1.59 -15.20
N GLU A 474 -2.89 -0.99 -14.27
CA GLU A 474 -3.03 0.46 -14.14
C GLU A 474 -1.68 1.14 -13.91
N ILE A 475 -0.88 0.63 -12.97
CA ILE A 475 0.45 1.19 -12.67
C ILE A 475 1.41 1.01 -13.86
N ASN A 476 1.37 -0.13 -14.55
CA ASN A 476 2.18 -0.34 -15.76
C ASN A 476 1.77 0.61 -16.89
N ALA A 477 0.48 0.95 -17.02
CA ALA A 477 0.03 1.95 -17.98
C ALA A 477 0.57 3.35 -17.63
N LEU A 478 0.49 3.76 -16.37
CA LEU A 478 1.05 5.02 -15.88
C LEU A 478 2.57 5.11 -16.11
N LEU A 479 3.30 4.02 -15.82
CA LEU A 479 4.74 3.95 -16.07
C LEU A 479 5.06 4.09 -17.57
N ARG A 480 4.31 3.41 -18.46
CA ARG A 480 4.51 3.53 -19.91
C ARG A 480 4.23 4.94 -20.42
N GLU A 481 3.21 5.60 -19.87
CA GLU A 481 2.85 6.97 -20.23
C GLU A 481 3.87 8.00 -19.72
N GLY A 482 4.45 7.79 -18.54
CA GLY A 482 5.49 8.67 -17.98
C GLY A 482 6.88 8.52 -18.59
N MET A 483 7.21 7.34 -19.16
CA MET A 483 8.52 7.07 -19.78
C MET A 483 8.97 8.10 -20.83
N PRO A 484 8.18 8.45 -21.86
CA PRO A 484 8.62 9.42 -22.87
C PRO A 484 8.90 10.80 -22.26
N LYS A 485 8.14 11.22 -21.25
CA LYS A 485 8.36 12.51 -20.57
C LYS A 485 9.72 12.54 -19.88
N TYR A 486 10.05 11.48 -19.15
CA TYR A 486 11.35 11.33 -18.50
C TYR A 486 12.51 11.29 -19.51
N GLU A 487 12.35 10.58 -20.63
CA GLU A 487 13.35 10.55 -21.70
C GLU A 487 13.57 11.92 -22.34
N THR A 488 12.50 12.69 -22.61
CA THR A 488 12.63 14.06 -23.12
C THR A 488 13.34 14.97 -22.14
N LEU A 489 13.03 14.90 -20.84
CA LEU A 489 13.70 15.68 -19.79
C LEU A 489 15.20 15.37 -19.71
N LEU A 490 15.59 14.10 -19.84
CA LEU A 490 16.99 13.68 -19.85
C LEU A 490 17.75 14.21 -21.07
N GLN A 491 17.12 14.23 -22.25
CA GLN A 491 17.70 14.78 -23.48
C GLN A 491 17.88 16.30 -23.36
N GLU A 492 16.82 17.00 -22.97
CA GLU A 492 16.82 18.46 -22.79
C GLU A 492 17.82 18.93 -21.73
N ARG A 493 17.95 18.20 -20.61
CA ARG A 493 18.99 18.49 -19.61
C ARG A 493 20.38 18.43 -20.24
N LYS A 494 20.68 17.37 -21.00
CA LYS A 494 22.01 17.18 -21.60
C LYS A 494 22.33 18.30 -22.59
N GLU A 495 21.36 18.63 -23.44
CA GLU A 495 21.52 19.66 -24.46
C GLU A 495 21.64 21.06 -23.82
N SER A 496 20.74 21.42 -22.91
CA SER A 496 20.78 22.71 -22.21
C SER A 496 22.05 22.90 -21.38
N THR A 497 22.53 21.85 -20.71
CA THR A 497 23.79 21.88 -19.95
C THR A 497 24.97 22.16 -20.86
N ARG A 498 25.04 21.46 -22.00
CA ARG A 498 26.09 21.64 -23.00
C ARG A 498 26.06 23.05 -23.58
N GLN A 499 24.88 23.56 -23.92
CA GLN A 499 24.73 24.92 -24.47
C GLN A 499 25.13 25.98 -23.44
N ALA A 500 24.76 25.82 -22.16
CA ALA A 500 25.14 26.76 -21.11
C ALA A 500 26.67 26.79 -20.86
N GLU A 501 27.34 25.64 -20.91
CA GLU A 501 28.80 25.55 -20.84
C GLU A 501 29.47 26.18 -22.07
N SER A 502 28.95 25.93 -23.27
CA SER A 502 29.44 26.58 -24.50
C SER A 502 29.33 28.10 -24.42
N ILE A 503 28.20 28.65 -23.96
CA ILE A 503 28.02 30.10 -23.82
C ILE A 503 29.06 30.70 -22.86
N LEU A 504 29.36 30.02 -21.75
CA LEU A 504 30.39 30.43 -20.80
C LEU A 504 31.78 30.45 -21.45
N ASP A 505 32.14 29.36 -22.13
CA ASP A 505 33.46 29.22 -22.77
C ASP A 505 33.63 30.21 -23.93
N ASP A 506 32.64 30.34 -24.81
CA ASP A 506 32.64 31.27 -25.93
C ASP A 506 32.78 32.73 -25.45
N SER A 507 32.07 33.09 -24.38
CA SER A 507 32.17 34.43 -23.76
C SER A 507 33.56 34.68 -23.18
N CYS A 508 34.16 33.69 -22.51
CA CYS A 508 35.50 33.79 -21.96
C CYS A 508 36.57 33.91 -23.06
N ILE A 509 36.43 33.12 -24.14
CA ILE A 509 37.33 33.17 -25.30
C ILE A 509 37.23 34.52 -26.00
N GLU A 510 36.01 35.03 -26.20
CA GLU A 510 35.78 36.30 -26.90
C GLU A 510 36.34 37.50 -26.11
N VAL A 511 36.10 37.56 -24.80
CA VAL A 511 36.67 38.61 -23.94
C VAL A 511 38.19 38.56 -23.95
N ARG A 512 38.78 37.36 -23.82
CA ARG A 512 40.24 37.18 -23.89
C ARG A 512 40.80 37.67 -25.23
N ARG A 513 40.22 37.19 -26.33
CA ARG A 513 40.65 37.53 -27.69
C ARG A 513 40.56 39.03 -27.95
N HIS A 514 39.45 39.66 -27.58
CA HIS A 514 39.25 41.10 -27.74
C HIS A 514 40.25 41.89 -26.90
N THR A 515 40.40 41.55 -25.62
CA THR A 515 41.31 42.25 -24.69
C THR A 515 42.76 42.14 -25.16
N THR A 516 43.22 40.94 -25.52
CA THR A 516 44.58 40.73 -26.02
C THR A 516 44.82 41.49 -27.32
N ALA A 517 43.90 41.40 -28.30
CA ALA A 517 44.05 42.08 -29.58
C ALA A 517 44.02 43.61 -29.42
N HIS A 518 43.08 44.13 -28.62
CA HIS A 518 42.89 45.55 -28.41
C HIS A 518 44.07 46.17 -27.65
N LEU A 519 44.47 45.61 -26.50
CA LEU A 519 45.59 46.13 -25.73
C LEU A 519 46.93 45.97 -26.45
N THR A 520 47.14 44.88 -27.22
CA THR A 520 48.36 44.74 -28.04
C THR A 520 48.42 45.80 -29.15
N ASN A 521 47.28 46.13 -29.76
CA ASN A 521 47.23 47.19 -30.76
C ASN A 521 47.52 48.56 -30.12
N THR A 522 46.95 48.83 -28.94
CA THR A 522 47.19 50.07 -28.19
C THR A 522 48.64 50.22 -27.76
N THR A 523 49.30 49.14 -27.29
CA THR A 523 50.71 49.20 -26.90
C THR A 523 51.63 49.47 -28.08
N LEU A 524 51.33 48.91 -29.27
CA LEU A 524 52.09 49.16 -30.50
C LEU A 524 51.93 50.60 -31.03
N HIS A 525 50.76 51.22 -30.83
CA HIS A 525 50.44 52.57 -31.33
C HIS A 525 50.59 53.68 -30.27
N LEU A 526 51.27 53.42 -29.16
CA LEU A 526 51.42 54.39 -28.05
C LEU A 526 52.15 55.68 -28.48
N GLN A 527 53.00 55.59 -29.51
CA GLN A 527 53.72 56.74 -30.06
C GLN A 527 52.79 57.77 -30.73
N ASP A 528 51.71 57.31 -31.40
CA ASP A 528 50.76 58.19 -32.12
C ASP A 528 49.95 59.07 -31.15
N VAL A 529 49.79 58.59 -29.91
CA VAL A 529 49.11 59.30 -28.83
C VAL A 529 49.99 60.41 -28.26
N ALA A 530 51.30 60.19 -28.26
CA ALA A 530 52.31 61.15 -27.81
C ALA A 530 52.37 62.41 -28.71
N GLU A 531 52.00 62.29 -29.99
CA GLU A 531 52.00 63.40 -30.96
C GLU A 531 50.96 64.49 -30.63
N LYS A 532 49.97 64.20 -29.78
CA LYS A 532 48.91 65.16 -29.42
C LYS A 532 49.38 66.24 -28.43
N VAL A 533 50.56 66.09 -27.82
CA VAL A 533 51.11 67.04 -26.85
C VAL A 533 52.00 68.06 -27.55
N MET A 534 51.67 69.36 -27.42
CA MET A 534 52.46 70.44 -28.01
C MET A 534 53.76 70.69 -27.24
N TYR A 535 54.88 70.82 -27.95
CA TYR A 535 56.19 71.09 -27.36
C TYR A 535 56.33 72.57 -26.91
N PRO A 536 56.49 72.86 -25.61
CA PRO A 536 56.54 74.23 -25.09
C PRO A 536 57.93 74.88 -25.15
N GLY A 537 58.96 74.18 -25.63
CA GLY A 537 60.34 74.67 -25.71
C GLY A 537 61.26 74.16 -24.58
N LEU A 538 62.55 74.54 -24.65
CA LEU A 538 63.66 73.99 -23.86
C LEU A 538 63.47 74.12 -22.33
N LEU A 539 62.92 75.24 -21.86
CA LEU A 539 62.82 75.56 -20.42
C LEU A 539 61.75 74.73 -19.69
N SER A 540 60.90 74.01 -20.43
CA SER A 540 59.80 73.19 -19.90
C SER A 540 59.89 71.75 -20.42
N LEU A 541 61.11 71.29 -20.71
CA LEU A 541 61.36 69.96 -21.26
C LEU A 541 60.96 68.84 -20.29
N TRP A 542 61.24 69.02 -19.00
CA TRP A 542 60.89 68.04 -17.97
C TRP A 542 59.38 67.91 -17.80
N SER A 543 58.68 69.04 -17.69
CA SER A 543 57.21 69.05 -17.63
C SER A 543 56.56 68.59 -18.93
N TYR A 544 57.22 68.76 -20.08
CA TYR A 544 56.76 68.18 -21.35
C TYR A 544 56.84 66.65 -21.35
N ALA A 545 57.97 66.06 -20.96
CA ALA A 545 58.12 64.61 -20.85
C ALA A 545 57.14 63.99 -19.83
N GLU A 546 56.93 64.67 -18.69
CA GLU A 546 55.92 64.30 -17.70
C GLU A 546 54.50 64.36 -18.27
N ASN A 547 54.16 65.40 -19.04
CA ASN A 547 52.86 65.50 -19.70
C ASN A 547 52.64 64.44 -20.79
N VAL A 548 53.68 64.07 -21.54
CA VAL A 548 53.63 62.97 -22.53
C VAL A 548 53.39 61.64 -21.81
N LEU A 549 54.11 61.36 -20.74
CA LEU A 549 53.93 60.16 -19.92
C LEU A 549 52.52 60.10 -19.32
N LEU A 550 52.05 61.19 -18.68
CA LEU A 550 50.70 61.27 -18.11
C LEU A 550 49.61 61.08 -19.18
N THR A 551 49.83 61.56 -20.40
CA THR A 551 48.87 61.39 -21.50
C THR A 551 48.84 59.93 -21.99
N MET A 552 49.99 59.25 -22.04
CA MET A 552 50.05 57.81 -22.35
C MET A 552 49.37 56.98 -21.27
N VAL A 553 49.62 57.27 -19.98
CA VAL A 553 48.97 56.59 -18.84
C VAL A 553 47.46 56.74 -18.92
N ARG A 554 46.95 57.97 -19.07
CA ARG A 554 45.50 58.23 -19.18
C ARG A 554 44.86 57.52 -20.38
N HIS A 555 45.59 57.41 -21.48
CA HIS A 555 45.10 56.66 -22.65
C HIS A 555 45.05 55.16 -22.37
N LEU A 556 46.10 54.58 -21.78
CA LEU A 556 46.10 53.17 -21.39
C LEU A 556 44.99 52.85 -20.38
N GLU A 557 44.77 53.73 -19.39
CA GLU A 557 43.65 53.62 -18.45
C GLU A 557 42.29 53.66 -19.16
N HIS A 558 42.13 54.53 -20.16
CA HIS A 558 40.91 54.61 -20.95
C HIS A 558 40.67 53.36 -21.81
N GLU A 559 41.70 52.83 -22.48
CA GLU A 559 41.55 51.62 -23.31
C GLU A 559 41.32 50.36 -22.46
N VAL A 560 41.89 50.28 -21.26
CA VAL A 560 41.54 49.24 -20.28
C VAL A 560 40.09 49.37 -19.84
N TYR A 561 39.61 50.60 -19.60
CA TYR A 561 38.20 50.85 -19.27
C TYR A 561 37.25 50.42 -20.40
N GLU A 562 37.62 50.64 -21.68
CA GLU A 562 36.83 50.16 -22.81
C GLU A 562 36.84 48.62 -22.92
N CYS A 563 37.94 47.95 -22.57
CA CYS A 563 37.97 46.48 -22.43
C CYS A 563 37.05 45.98 -21.31
N ASP A 564 37.05 46.66 -20.15
CA ASP A 564 36.14 46.36 -19.04
C ASP A 564 34.67 46.53 -19.47
N ARG A 565 34.37 47.59 -20.22
CA ARG A 565 33.05 47.84 -20.79
C ARG A 565 32.62 46.75 -21.77
N PHE A 566 33.53 46.29 -22.63
CA PHE A 566 33.29 45.16 -23.55
C PHE A 566 33.02 43.85 -22.80
N ALA A 567 33.77 43.57 -21.73
CA ALA A 567 33.52 42.41 -20.87
C ALA A 567 32.12 42.48 -20.23
N CYS A 568 31.73 43.64 -19.68
CA CYS A 568 30.37 43.85 -19.14
C CYS A 568 29.28 43.64 -20.21
N PHE A 569 29.48 44.13 -21.42
CA PHE A 569 28.55 43.91 -22.53
C PHE A 569 28.40 42.42 -22.87
N THR A 570 29.52 41.69 -22.94
CA THR A 570 29.54 40.25 -23.22
C THR A 570 28.84 39.46 -22.11
N ILE A 571 29.07 39.80 -20.83
CA ILE A 571 28.36 39.20 -19.69
C ILE A 571 26.85 39.42 -19.81
N HIS A 572 26.40 40.62 -20.19
CA HIS A 572 24.98 40.91 -20.37
C HIS A 572 24.38 40.10 -21.54
N GLN A 573 25.12 39.97 -22.64
CA GLN A 573 24.71 39.14 -23.77
C GLN A 573 24.60 37.65 -23.38
N ALA A 574 25.60 37.11 -22.69
CA ALA A 574 25.58 35.74 -22.19
C ALA A 574 24.42 35.50 -21.22
N ARG A 575 24.15 36.45 -20.32
CA ARG A 575 22.99 36.39 -19.41
C ARG A 575 21.67 36.34 -20.17
N ASN A 576 21.52 37.11 -21.24
CA ASN A 576 20.31 37.08 -22.06
C ASN A 576 20.15 35.75 -22.81
N GLN A 577 21.25 35.16 -23.29
CA GLN A 577 21.21 33.83 -23.93
C GLN A 577 20.85 32.73 -22.93
N LEU A 578 21.46 32.74 -21.74
CA LEU A 578 21.12 31.82 -20.65
C LEU A 578 19.68 32.01 -20.17
N GLY A 579 19.18 33.24 -20.15
CA GLY A 579 17.78 33.55 -19.86
C GLY A 579 16.82 32.90 -20.86
N LYS A 580 17.15 32.90 -22.16
CA LYS A 580 16.36 32.20 -23.19
C LYS A 580 16.33 30.69 -22.98
N LEU A 581 17.43 30.08 -22.52
CA LEU A 581 17.47 28.66 -22.17
C LEU A 581 16.61 28.35 -20.94
N ASP A 582 16.59 29.23 -19.94
CA ASP A 582 15.68 29.09 -18.79
C ASP A 582 14.20 29.29 -19.20
N ASP A 583 13.91 30.15 -20.17
CA ASP A 583 12.55 30.31 -20.71
C ASP A 583 12.09 29.06 -21.48
N GLN A 584 12.97 28.45 -22.30
CA GLN A 584 12.68 27.17 -22.97
C GLN A 584 12.40 26.06 -21.95
N ARG A 585 13.19 26.03 -20.86
CA ARG A 585 12.95 25.14 -19.74
C ARG A 585 11.58 25.38 -19.08
N ARG A 586 11.18 26.64 -18.83
CA ARG A 586 9.86 26.96 -18.24
C ARG A 586 8.71 26.53 -19.13
N MET A 587 8.87 26.64 -20.45
CA MET A 587 7.88 26.15 -21.40
C MET A 587 7.74 24.62 -21.34
N LEU A 588 8.84 23.89 -21.14
CA LEU A 588 8.81 22.46 -20.89
C LEU A 588 8.08 22.14 -19.59
N ASP A 589 8.39 22.82 -18.49
CA ASP A 589 7.73 22.64 -17.18
C ASP A 589 6.21 22.88 -17.27
N LEU A 590 5.79 23.97 -17.91
CA LEU A 590 4.38 24.28 -18.16
C LEU A 590 3.70 23.25 -19.07
N SER A 591 4.39 22.75 -20.10
CA SER A 591 3.86 21.71 -20.97
C SER A 591 3.68 20.36 -20.24
N LEU A 592 4.58 20.06 -19.29
CA LEU A 592 4.54 18.88 -18.45
C LEU A 592 3.38 18.94 -17.46
N ASP A 593 3.09 20.12 -16.90
CA ASP A 593 1.97 20.36 -15.98
C ASP A 593 0.60 20.43 -16.68
N GLN A 594 0.51 21.05 -17.86
CA GLN A 594 -0.73 21.13 -18.63
C GLN A 594 -1.20 19.76 -19.14
N GLN A 595 -0.27 18.88 -19.52
CA GLN A 595 -0.60 17.48 -19.84
C GLN A 595 -1.13 16.71 -18.62
N GLN A 596 -0.67 17.02 -17.40
CA GLN A 596 -1.20 16.42 -16.17
C GLN A 596 -2.61 16.94 -15.83
N GLN A 597 -2.89 18.23 -16.04
CA GLN A 597 -4.21 18.82 -15.73
C GLN A 597 -5.31 18.41 -16.71
N GLN A 598 -5.00 18.22 -18.00
CA GLN A 598 -5.99 17.70 -18.97
C GLN A 598 -6.33 16.22 -18.73
N GLN A 599 -5.46 15.46 -18.06
CA GLN A 599 -5.67 14.02 -17.79
C GLN A 599 -6.38 13.73 -16.46
N GLN A 600 -6.44 14.69 -15.52
CA GLN A 600 -7.22 14.57 -14.28
C GLN A 600 -8.73 14.85 -14.44
N GLN A 601 -9.20 15.24 -15.64
CA GLN A 601 -10.64 15.27 -15.95
C GLN A 601 -11.16 13.89 -16.40
N LYS A 602 -11.06 12.90 -15.52
CA LYS A 602 -11.91 11.71 -15.51
C LYS A 602 -12.28 11.50 -14.05
N PRO A 603 -13.55 11.30 -13.67
CA PRO A 603 -13.96 11.40 -12.27
C PRO A 603 -13.40 10.21 -11.49
N SER A 604 -12.27 10.44 -10.82
CA SER A 604 -11.77 9.61 -9.73
C SER A 604 -11.66 10.50 -8.49
N LEU A 605 -12.23 10.00 -7.39
CA LEU A 605 -12.47 10.70 -6.13
C LEU A 605 -11.22 11.41 -5.55
N PRO A 606 -11.42 12.53 -4.83
CA PRO A 606 -10.35 13.26 -4.17
C PRO A 606 -9.86 12.49 -2.93
N MET A 607 -8.58 12.13 -2.92
CA MET A 607 -7.90 11.70 -1.70
C MET A 607 -7.59 12.94 -0.86
N LYS A 608 -8.39 13.16 0.18
CA LYS A 608 -8.22 14.25 1.15
C LYS A 608 -7.02 13.95 2.04
N GLU A 609 -5.88 14.55 1.74
CA GLU A 609 -4.79 14.70 2.70
C GLU A 609 -5.22 15.66 3.82
N LYS A 610 -5.10 15.21 5.07
CA LYS A 610 -5.30 16.01 6.28
C LYS A 610 -4.19 17.08 6.38
N MET A 611 -4.54 18.33 6.11
CA MET A 611 -3.98 19.52 6.77
C MET A 611 -4.51 19.51 8.23
N SER A 612 -3.83 19.85 9.32
CA SER A 612 -2.64 20.65 9.69
C SER A 612 -2.46 20.48 11.24
N PRO A 613 -1.57 21.17 11.99
CA PRO A 613 -0.63 22.23 11.60
C PRO A 613 0.80 22.12 12.21
N ALA A 614 1.63 23.07 11.78
CA ALA A 614 2.83 23.56 12.46
C ALA A 614 4.11 22.72 12.35
N SER A 615 4.77 22.82 11.20
CA SER A 615 6.23 22.92 11.18
C SER A 615 6.63 24.24 10.54
N ASN A 616 7.21 25.12 11.35
CA ASN A 616 7.98 26.27 10.92
C ASN A 616 9.10 25.80 9.98
N SER A 617 8.86 25.79 8.67
CA SER A 617 9.92 25.92 7.68
C SER A 617 9.74 27.30 7.09
N LYS A 618 10.55 28.23 7.59
CA LYS A 618 10.78 29.52 6.96
C LYS A 618 11.15 29.25 5.51
N ASP A 619 10.25 29.59 4.60
CA ASP A 619 10.60 29.91 3.24
C ASP A 619 11.59 31.08 3.31
N GLU A 620 12.88 30.77 3.27
CA GLU A 620 13.86 31.66 2.67
C GLU A 620 13.64 31.62 1.15
N GLY A 621 12.50 32.16 0.74
CA GLY A 621 12.39 32.81 -0.55
C GLY A 621 13.37 33.97 -0.51
N ILE A 622 14.58 33.73 -1.02
CA ILE A 622 15.50 34.81 -1.34
C ILE A 622 14.89 35.58 -2.50
N SER A 623 13.98 36.50 -2.16
CA SER A 623 13.63 37.65 -2.96
C SER A 623 14.83 38.59 -2.96
N LEU A 624 15.85 38.28 -3.75
CA LEU A 624 16.93 39.20 -4.10
C LEU A 624 17.08 39.22 -5.61
N LEU A 625 16.13 39.81 -6.32
CA LEU A 625 16.35 40.36 -7.66
C LEU A 625 15.20 41.32 -8.02
N ASP A 626 14.92 42.27 -7.14
CA ASP A 626 14.34 43.54 -7.57
C ASP A 626 14.95 44.65 -6.71
N GLY A 627 15.52 45.66 -7.35
CA GLY A 627 16.02 46.85 -6.66
C GLY A 627 17.36 46.72 -5.92
N THR A 628 18.42 46.26 -6.57
CA THR A 628 19.71 46.95 -6.39
C THR A 628 20.40 47.07 -7.73
N ASN A 629 20.57 48.32 -8.17
CA ASN A 629 21.73 48.69 -8.96
C ASN A 629 22.94 48.34 -8.09
N ALA A 630 23.38 47.08 -8.13
CA ALA A 630 24.68 46.67 -7.64
C ALA A 630 25.69 47.27 -8.62
N SER A 631 25.86 48.57 -8.43
CA SER A 631 26.99 49.36 -8.82
C SER A 631 28.23 48.52 -8.52
N VAL A 632 28.82 47.99 -9.59
CA VAL A 632 30.16 47.39 -9.58
C VAL A 632 31.12 48.55 -9.30
N THR A 633 31.14 49.03 -8.06
CA THR A 633 31.91 50.19 -7.63
C THR A 633 32.45 49.91 -6.24
N ALA A 634 33.56 49.18 -6.18
CA ALA A 634 34.52 49.23 -5.06
C ALA A 634 35.81 48.47 -5.39
N SER A 635 35.75 47.39 -6.16
CA SER A 635 36.93 46.55 -6.45
C SER A 635 37.66 46.90 -7.77
N GLN A 636 37.06 47.71 -8.65
CA GLN A 636 37.66 48.07 -9.95
C GLN A 636 38.68 49.22 -9.89
N LEU A 637 38.79 49.95 -8.77
CA LEU A 637 39.73 51.06 -8.63
C LEU A 637 41.11 50.65 -8.08
N ALA A 638 41.28 49.41 -7.61
CA ALA A 638 42.54 48.97 -7.01
C ALA A 638 43.65 48.70 -8.04
N SER A 639 43.31 48.38 -9.30
CA SER A 639 44.28 48.04 -10.35
C SER A 639 44.52 49.14 -11.38
N VAL A 640 43.58 50.08 -11.55
CA VAL A 640 43.86 51.35 -12.24
C VAL A 640 44.94 52.12 -11.48
N GLY A 641 44.89 52.09 -10.13
CA GLY A 641 45.97 52.59 -9.29
C GLY A 641 47.30 51.82 -9.42
N SER A 642 47.30 50.58 -9.93
CA SER A 642 48.53 49.79 -10.13
C SER A 642 49.34 50.25 -11.34
N ILE A 643 48.66 50.69 -12.42
CA ILE A 643 49.30 51.24 -13.62
C ILE A 643 49.96 52.58 -13.26
N SER A 644 49.23 53.45 -12.54
CA SER A 644 49.77 54.72 -12.04
C SER A 644 50.93 54.51 -11.06
N ASN A 645 50.86 53.53 -10.15
CA ASN A 645 51.93 53.27 -9.19
C ASN A 645 53.18 52.60 -9.82
N ALA A 646 53.00 51.73 -10.82
CA ALA A 646 54.10 51.12 -11.56
C ALA A 646 54.79 52.15 -12.47
N LEU A 647 54.02 53.02 -13.13
CA LEU A 647 54.56 54.08 -14.00
C LEU A 647 55.05 55.31 -13.23
N ASP A 648 54.62 55.53 -11.98
CA ASP A 648 55.22 56.51 -11.05
C ASP A 648 56.68 56.17 -10.68
N THR A 649 57.12 54.92 -10.92
CA THR A 649 58.53 54.53 -10.76
C THR A 649 59.40 54.91 -11.96
N VAL A 650 58.81 55.38 -13.07
CA VAL A 650 59.55 55.86 -14.24
C VAL A 650 60.18 57.22 -13.90
N GLN A 651 61.37 57.18 -13.32
CA GLN A 651 62.19 58.37 -13.15
C GLN A 651 62.70 58.81 -14.53
N LEU A 652 62.34 60.02 -14.95
CA LEU A 652 62.88 60.63 -16.16
C LEU A 652 64.41 60.73 -16.02
N GLU A 653 65.15 60.17 -16.96
CA GLU A 653 66.61 60.22 -16.97
C GLU A 653 67.12 61.23 -18.01
N LEU A 654 68.31 61.78 -17.78
CA LEU A 654 68.96 62.67 -18.76
C LEU A 654 69.17 61.99 -20.13
N SER A 655 69.20 60.66 -20.16
CA SER A 655 69.30 59.80 -21.35
C SER A 655 68.02 59.76 -22.19
N ASP A 656 66.85 60.09 -21.61
CA ASP A 656 65.56 60.13 -22.33
C ASP A 656 65.45 61.37 -23.24
N PHE A 657 66.23 62.42 -22.96
CA PHE A 657 66.21 63.69 -23.68
C PHE A 657 67.27 63.79 -24.79
N ILE A 658 68.28 62.91 -24.79
CA ILE A 658 69.42 62.99 -25.71
C ILE A 658 69.61 61.66 -26.42
N ASP A 659 69.70 61.69 -27.75
CA ASP A 659 70.05 60.52 -28.53
C ASP A 659 71.57 60.40 -28.74
N LEU A 660 72.24 59.75 -27.78
CA LEU A 660 73.65 59.41 -27.86
C LEU A 660 73.81 57.92 -28.19
N ASP A 661 73.48 57.54 -29.41
CA ASP A 661 73.74 56.18 -29.89
C ASP A 661 75.24 56.00 -30.20
N LEU A 662 76.03 55.75 -29.15
CA LEU A 662 77.45 55.40 -29.21
C LEU A 662 77.67 53.88 -29.26
N GLY A 663 76.60 53.08 -29.39
CA GLY A 663 76.62 51.62 -29.23
C GLY A 663 77.11 50.82 -30.44
N HIS A 664 77.07 51.37 -31.66
CA HIS A 664 77.36 50.59 -32.87
C HIS A 664 78.79 50.70 -33.43
N ASN A 665 79.70 51.43 -32.80
CA ASN A 665 81.10 51.55 -33.27
C ASN A 665 82.14 51.56 -32.13
N TRP A 666 81.95 50.77 -31.08
CA TRP A 666 82.93 50.67 -29.97
C TRP A 666 84.30 50.10 -30.41
N GLY A 667 84.39 49.52 -31.61
CA GLY A 667 85.65 49.00 -32.19
C GLY A 667 86.58 50.07 -32.80
N THR A 668 86.21 51.35 -32.84
CA THR A 668 86.97 52.41 -33.56
C THR A 668 87.52 53.51 -32.64
N LEU A 669 87.74 53.22 -31.35
CA LEU A 669 88.07 54.20 -30.30
C LEU A 669 89.31 53.85 -29.45
N THR A 670 90.41 53.36 -30.03
CA THR A 670 91.66 53.09 -29.27
C THR A 670 92.94 53.75 -29.81
N SER A 671 92.87 54.86 -30.55
CA SER A 671 94.08 55.65 -30.85
C SER A 671 93.91 57.17 -30.73
N ILE A 672 94.30 57.67 -29.55
CA ILE A 672 95.15 58.85 -29.32
C ILE A 672 94.56 60.26 -29.57
N SER A 673 94.26 60.93 -28.45
CA SER A 673 94.38 62.37 -28.13
C SER A 673 94.00 63.45 -29.16
N ALA A 674 93.02 64.25 -28.71
CA ALA A 674 92.68 65.63 -29.07
C ALA A 674 91.67 65.85 -30.22
N SER A 675 90.51 66.41 -29.81
CA SER A 675 89.56 67.22 -30.58
C SER A 675 88.34 66.50 -31.20
N ALA A 676 87.25 66.53 -30.42
CA ALA A 676 85.84 66.37 -30.80
C ALA A 676 85.51 66.74 -32.26
N SER A 677 85.35 65.74 -33.14
CA SER A 677 84.64 65.87 -34.43
C SER A 677 84.63 64.55 -35.20
N LEU A 678 83.64 63.67 -35.00
CA LEU A 678 83.39 62.61 -36.00
C LEU A 678 81.95 62.07 -36.05
N THR A 679 80.95 62.93 -35.83
CA THR A 679 79.52 62.56 -36.01
C THR A 679 78.86 63.22 -37.23
N LEU A 680 79.60 64.02 -38.02
CA LEU A 680 79.10 64.74 -39.21
C LEU A 680 79.45 64.09 -40.56
N LEU A 681 79.58 62.76 -40.62
CA LEU A 681 79.83 62.03 -41.88
C LEU A 681 78.62 61.26 -42.42
N ALA A 682 77.41 61.49 -41.92
CA ALA A 682 76.21 60.77 -42.36
C ALA A 682 75.36 61.52 -43.42
N SER A 683 75.48 62.84 -43.59
CA SER A 683 74.70 63.59 -44.59
C SER A 683 75.52 63.86 -45.87
N LYS A 684 75.19 63.11 -46.94
CA LYS A 684 75.83 63.22 -48.27
C LYS A 684 75.82 64.64 -48.87
N SER A 685 74.97 65.55 -48.37
CA SER A 685 74.80 66.91 -48.90
C SER A 685 75.78 67.95 -48.32
N MET A 686 76.42 67.73 -47.16
CA MET A 686 77.29 68.73 -46.52
C MET A 686 78.79 68.42 -46.58
N ALA A 687 79.18 67.20 -46.96
CA ALA A 687 80.59 66.81 -47.07
C ALA A 687 81.37 67.63 -48.13
N GLY A 688 80.71 68.07 -49.20
CA GLY A 688 81.33 68.89 -50.25
C GLY A 688 81.78 70.28 -49.77
N ASN A 689 81.01 70.92 -48.89
CA ASN A 689 81.26 72.29 -48.43
C ASN A 689 82.34 72.37 -47.32
N VAL A 690 82.49 71.31 -46.53
CA VAL A 690 83.53 71.20 -45.49
C VAL A 690 84.91 70.94 -46.11
N VAL A 691 84.98 70.13 -47.17
CA VAL A 691 86.23 69.89 -47.92
C VAL A 691 86.71 71.17 -48.62
N THR A 692 85.82 72.03 -49.11
CA THR A 692 86.19 73.35 -49.65
C THR A 692 86.71 74.31 -48.58
N LEU A 693 86.17 74.27 -47.35
CA LEU A 693 86.68 75.09 -46.24
C LEU A 693 88.07 74.63 -45.76
N LEU A 694 88.33 73.33 -45.71
CA LEU A 694 89.65 72.78 -45.39
C LEU A 694 90.70 73.06 -46.47
N ARG A 695 90.29 73.14 -47.75
CA ARG A 695 91.16 73.56 -48.85
C ARG A 695 91.45 75.07 -48.85
N LEU A 696 90.56 75.90 -48.32
CA LEU A 696 90.80 77.33 -48.14
C LEU A 696 91.73 77.61 -46.96
N SER A 697 91.71 76.80 -45.89
CA SER A 697 92.55 77.04 -44.70
C SER A 697 94.04 76.77 -44.92
N SER A 698 94.43 75.97 -45.92
CA SER A 698 95.85 75.70 -46.23
C SER A 698 96.55 76.86 -46.95
N THR A 699 95.82 77.90 -47.34
CA THR A 699 96.36 79.07 -48.08
C THR A 699 96.44 80.36 -47.24
N MET A 700 96.04 80.33 -45.96
CA MET A 700 95.99 81.50 -45.09
C MET A 700 96.82 81.32 -43.79
N GLY A 701 97.41 82.41 -43.29
CA GLY A 701 98.32 82.40 -42.13
C GLY A 701 97.74 81.78 -40.85
N THR A 702 98.61 81.15 -40.05
CA THR A 702 98.27 80.29 -38.89
C THR A 702 97.40 80.97 -37.81
N ALA A 703 97.45 82.29 -37.68
CA ALA A 703 96.62 83.04 -36.72
C ALA A 703 95.16 83.21 -37.17
N THR A 704 94.93 83.44 -38.47
CA THR A 704 93.58 83.63 -39.03
C THR A 704 92.87 82.29 -39.20
N ALA A 705 93.60 81.23 -39.59
CA ALA A 705 93.08 79.87 -39.66
C ALA A 705 92.59 79.36 -38.29
N ARG A 706 93.28 79.67 -37.18
CA ARG A 706 92.83 79.31 -35.82
C ARG A 706 91.53 80.01 -35.44
N ARG A 707 91.37 81.30 -35.78
CA ARG A 707 90.12 82.05 -35.51
C ARG A 707 88.96 81.52 -36.36
N LEU A 708 89.22 81.18 -37.62
CA LEU A 708 88.21 80.59 -38.51
C LEU A 708 87.80 79.19 -38.06
N MET A 709 88.74 78.36 -37.60
CA MET A 709 88.46 77.03 -37.03
C MET A 709 87.67 77.13 -35.72
N VAL A 710 87.99 78.09 -34.85
CA VAL A 710 87.21 78.33 -33.61
C VAL A 710 85.81 78.84 -33.94
N ALA A 711 85.65 79.74 -34.93
CA ALA A 711 84.34 80.23 -35.36
C ALA A 711 83.50 79.14 -36.06
N ALA A 712 84.13 78.30 -36.89
CA ALA A 712 83.50 77.15 -37.53
C ALA A 712 83.10 76.10 -36.48
N ALA A 713 83.97 75.79 -35.52
CA ALA A 713 83.65 74.90 -34.41
C ALA A 713 82.51 75.46 -33.54
N ALA A 714 82.48 76.78 -33.30
CA ALA A 714 81.40 77.44 -32.57
C ALA A 714 80.06 77.37 -33.32
N LEU A 715 80.05 77.57 -34.65
CA LEU A 715 78.85 77.44 -35.48
C LEU A 715 78.38 75.98 -35.59
N ILE A 716 79.31 75.03 -35.68
CA ILE A 716 79.00 73.60 -35.65
C ILE A 716 78.47 73.21 -34.27
N SER A 717 79.03 73.73 -33.18
CA SER A 717 78.50 73.48 -31.83
C SER A 717 77.13 74.12 -31.63
N LEU A 718 76.90 75.34 -32.13
CA LEU A 718 75.59 75.98 -32.05
C LEU A 718 74.55 75.25 -32.91
N GLY A 719 74.95 74.83 -34.12
CA GLY A 719 74.11 74.06 -35.04
C GLY A 719 73.80 72.65 -34.54
N SER A 720 74.76 71.99 -33.86
CA SER A 720 74.56 70.70 -33.20
C SER A 720 73.62 70.82 -32.00
N VAL A 721 73.81 71.86 -31.16
CA VAL A 721 72.87 72.15 -30.06
C VAL A 721 71.48 72.48 -30.61
N PHE A 722 71.39 73.27 -31.69
CA PHE A 722 70.10 73.57 -32.33
C PHE A 722 69.43 72.34 -32.95
N TYR A 723 70.20 71.45 -33.57
CA TYR A 723 69.70 70.17 -34.09
C TYR A 723 69.18 69.28 -32.97
N VAL A 724 69.94 69.11 -31.88
CA VAL A 724 69.52 68.34 -30.70
C VAL A 724 68.24 68.93 -30.10
N VAL A 725 68.11 70.27 -30.04
CA VAL A 725 66.90 70.94 -29.54
C VAL A 725 65.71 70.81 -30.49
N SER A 726 65.94 70.83 -31.80
CA SER A 726 64.90 70.66 -32.82
C SER A 726 64.41 69.21 -32.92
N ASP A 727 65.28 68.23 -32.66
CA ASP A 727 64.97 66.80 -32.70
C ASP A 727 64.51 66.27 -31.33
N MET A 728 64.69 67.06 -30.26
CA MET A 728 64.37 66.70 -28.88
C MET A 728 62.91 66.29 -28.67
N ASP A 729 62.00 66.88 -29.44
CA ASP A 729 60.58 66.57 -29.41
C ASP A 729 60.29 65.15 -29.92
N ALA A 730 60.88 64.78 -31.06
CA ALA A 730 60.71 63.46 -31.67
C ALA A 730 61.45 62.37 -30.87
N THR A 731 62.62 62.68 -30.31
CA THR A 731 63.41 61.73 -29.51
C THR A 731 62.73 61.41 -28.17
N VAL A 732 62.23 62.42 -27.45
CA VAL A 732 61.52 62.23 -26.18
C VAL A 732 60.28 61.36 -26.37
N ARG A 733 59.44 61.64 -27.39
CA ARG A 733 58.24 60.84 -27.69
C ARG A 733 58.58 59.38 -27.99
N ARG A 734 59.55 59.14 -28.87
CA ARG A 734 59.93 57.78 -29.30
C ARG A 734 60.60 56.97 -28.19
N LYS A 735 61.49 57.59 -27.40
CA LYS A 735 62.18 56.90 -26.30
C LYS A 735 61.24 56.59 -25.15
N LEU A 736 60.38 57.54 -24.75
CA LEU A 736 59.36 57.30 -23.74
C LEU A 736 58.35 56.23 -24.19
N SER A 737 57.82 56.31 -25.41
CA SER A 737 56.88 55.29 -25.91
C SER A 737 57.52 53.90 -25.99
N SER A 738 58.76 53.81 -26.45
CA SER A 738 59.50 52.54 -26.52
C SER A 738 59.85 51.99 -25.14
N ARG A 739 60.20 52.85 -24.16
CA ARG A 739 60.51 52.45 -22.79
C ARG A 739 59.25 51.97 -22.08
N VAL A 740 58.15 52.72 -22.17
CA VAL A 740 56.85 52.34 -21.60
C VAL A 740 56.35 51.05 -22.26
N SER A 741 56.45 50.90 -23.59
CA SER A 741 56.07 49.66 -24.28
C SER A 741 56.90 48.45 -23.85
N LEU A 742 58.20 48.63 -23.56
CA LEU A 742 59.07 47.55 -23.08
C LEU A 742 58.71 47.16 -21.64
N MET A 743 58.48 48.14 -20.77
CA MET A 743 58.06 47.88 -19.38
C MET A 743 56.70 47.17 -19.34
N LEU A 744 55.72 47.59 -20.14
CA LEU A 744 54.42 46.91 -20.24
C LEU A 744 54.55 45.46 -20.77
N ALA A 745 55.54 45.19 -21.63
CA ALA A 745 55.80 43.84 -22.12
C ALA A 745 56.52 42.96 -21.08
N GLU A 746 57.45 43.53 -20.30
CA GLU A 746 58.16 42.85 -19.21
C GLU A 746 57.23 42.51 -18.04
N GLU A 747 56.32 43.43 -17.69
CA GLU A 747 55.30 43.22 -16.65
C GLU A 747 54.14 42.31 -17.10
N GLY A 748 54.06 41.92 -18.38
CA GLY A 748 52.99 41.06 -18.86
C GLY A 748 51.60 41.73 -18.88
N PHE A 749 51.54 43.06 -18.94
CA PHE A 749 50.34 43.88 -18.84
C PHE A 749 49.12 43.35 -19.62
N VAL A 750 49.32 43.01 -20.90
CA VAL A 750 48.25 42.52 -21.77
C VAL A 750 47.71 41.17 -21.30
N GLN A 751 48.59 40.27 -20.87
CA GLN A 751 48.22 38.93 -20.46
C GLN A 751 47.51 38.96 -19.10
N ASP A 752 48.00 39.79 -18.17
CA ASP A 752 47.42 39.96 -16.83
C ASP A 752 46.01 40.55 -16.90
N HIS A 753 45.81 41.59 -17.72
CA HIS A 753 44.48 42.18 -17.91
C HIS A 753 43.52 41.24 -18.66
N ALA A 754 44.01 40.47 -19.63
CA ALA A 754 43.20 39.48 -20.32
C ALA A 754 42.79 38.32 -19.39
N GLU A 755 43.67 37.84 -18.53
CA GLU A 755 43.37 36.80 -17.54
C GLU A 755 42.42 37.31 -16.45
N ARG A 756 42.65 38.52 -15.93
CA ARG A 756 41.75 39.19 -14.97
C ARG A 756 40.34 39.29 -15.54
N LEU A 757 40.19 39.87 -16.73
CA LEU A 757 38.88 40.06 -17.34
C LEU A 757 38.18 38.75 -17.66
N THR A 758 38.93 37.73 -18.09
CA THR A 758 38.35 36.41 -18.34
C THR A 758 37.89 35.74 -17.04
N THR A 759 38.67 35.85 -15.96
CA THR A 759 38.29 35.27 -14.66
C THR A 759 37.09 36.00 -14.04
N GLU A 760 37.02 37.32 -14.15
CA GLU A 760 35.85 38.11 -13.74
C GLU A 760 34.60 37.75 -14.56
N THR A 761 34.74 37.62 -15.88
CA THR A 761 33.66 37.18 -16.79
C THR A 761 33.16 35.79 -16.42
N SER A 762 34.07 34.84 -16.22
CA SER A 762 33.74 33.48 -15.79
C SER A 762 33.04 33.47 -14.44
N ARG A 763 33.53 34.25 -13.46
CA ARG A 763 32.93 34.37 -12.13
C ARG A 763 31.52 34.99 -12.17
N ALA A 764 31.25 35.90 -13.10
CA ALA A 764 29.94 36.52 -13.27
C ALA A 764 28.91 35.58 -13.93
N ILE A 765 29.31 34.79 -14.93
CA ILE A 765 28.41 33.92 -15.70
C ILE A 765 28.16 32.57 -15.00
N ARG A 766 29.18 32.00 -14.34
CA ARG A 766 29.14 30.66 -13.73
C ARG A 766 27.97 30.41 -12.76
N PRO A 767 27.55 31.35 -11.90
CA PRO A 767 26.38 31.16 -11.04
C PRO A 767 25.08 30.88 -11.82
N PHE A 768 24.90 31.49 -13.00
CA PHE A 768 23.72 31.26 -13.84
C PHE A 768 23.73 29.88 -14.50
N VAL A 769 24.88 29.45 -14.99
CA VAL A 769 25.07 28.09 -15.54
C VAL A 769 24.77 27.05 -14.45
N TRP A 770 25.34 27.23 -13.26
CA TRP A 770 25.11 26.34 -12.12
C TRP A 770 23.64 26.30 -11.70
N HIS A 771 22.96 27.45 -11.67
CA HIS A 771 21.53 27.53 -11.37
C HIS A 771 20.68 26.72 -12.37
N LEU A 772 20.95 26.86 -13.67
CA LEU A 772 20.26 26.12 -14.72
C LEU A 772 20.47 24.60 -14.56
N GLN A 773 21.72 24.17 -14.40
CA GLN A 773 22.09 22.77 -14.19
C GLN A 773 21.40 22.18 -12.96
N HIS A 774 21.48 22.87 -11.82
CA HIS A 774 20.88 22.43 -10.56
C HIS A 774 19.37 22.32 -10.66
N THR A 775 18.71 23.22 -11.40
CA THR A 775 17.25 23.18 -11.49
C THR A 775 16.76 22.06 -12.43
N PHE A 776 17.47 21.79 -13.53
CA PHE A 776 17.21 20.57 -14.31
C PHE A 776 17.46 19.29 -13.51
N GLN A 777 18.51 19.26 -12.68
CA GLN A 777 18.79 18.14 -11.80
C GLN A 777 17.62 17.87 -10.84
N ARG A 778 17.07 18.92 -10.22
CA ARG A 778 15.88 18.82 -9.37
C ARG A 778 14.63 18.30 -10.10
N MET A 779 14.39 18.73 -11.34
CA MET A 779 13.25 18.23 -12.14
C MET A 779 13.40 16.74 -12.46
N VAL A 780 14.61 16.30 -12.82
CA VAL A 780 14.90 14.88 -13.07
C VAL A 780 14.72 14.06 -11.78
N GLU A 781 15.26 14.52 -10.66
CA GLU A 781 15.10 13.86 -9.36
C GLU A 781 13.62 13.74 -8.96
N ALA A 782 12.81 14.78 -9.20
CA ALA A 782 11.37 14.73 -8.93
C ALA A 782 10.64 13.66 -9.76
N GLU A 783 10.95 13.54 -11.06
CA GLU A 783 10.38 12.48 -11.91
C GLU A 783 10.92 11.09 -11.56
N GLU A 784 12.19 10.96 -11.17
CA GLU A 784 12.76 9.70 -10.67
C GLU A 784 12.08 9.25 -9.38
N HIS A 785 11.81 10.16 -8.46
CA HIS A 785 11.04 9.88 -7.24
C HIS A 785 9.62 9.40 -7.56
N LYS A 786 8.89 10.09 -8.45
CA LYS A 786 7.55 9.64 -8.89
C LYS A 786 7.60 8.23 -9.49
N ARG A 787 8.58 7.96 -10.36
CA ARG A 787 8.77 6.63 -10.97
C ARG A 787 9.11 5.57 -9.94
N ALA A 788 10.00 5.88 -8.98
CA ALA A 788 10.35 4.98 -7.88
C ALA A 788 9.12 4.65 -7.02
N ASP A 789 8.26 5.64 -6.74
CA ASP A 789 7.01 5.43 -6.02
C ASP A 789 6.03 4.54 -6.79
N HIS A 790 5.88 4.74 -8.09
CA HIS A 790 5.06 3.87 -8.94
C HIS A 790 5.61 2.43 -8.96
N LEU A 791 6.94 2.25 -9.08
CA LEU A 791 7.58 0.94 -9.03
C LEU A 791 7.40 0.26 -7.67
N ARG A 792 7.52 1.01 -6.56
CA ARG A 792 7.26 0.50 -5.20
C ARG A 792 5.82 0.05 -5.04
N ARG A 793 4.84 0.85 -5.48
CA ARG A 793 3.42 0.47 -5.46
C ARG A 793 3.14 -0.77 -6.32
N ARG A 794 3.83 -0.90 -7.46
CA ARG A 794 3.73 -2.09 -8.31
C ARG A 794 4.26 -3.33 -7.57
N HIS A 795 5.42 -3.22 -6.92
CA HIS A 795 6.01 -4.31 -6.16
C HIS A 795 5.08 -4.77 -5.04
N ILE A 796 4.50 -3.84 -4.27
CA ILE A 796 3.54 -4.17 -3.20
C ILE A 796 2.33 -4.90 -3.79
N ALA A 797 1.77 -4.43 -4.92
CA ALA A 797 0.65 -5.10 -5.57
C ALA A 797 1.03 -6.50 -6.11
N GLN A 798 2.26 -6.69 -6.58
CA GLN A 798 2.78 -7.99 -7.00
C GLN A 798 2.94 -8.96 -5.82
N ASP A 799 3.48 -8.49 -4.69
CA ASP A 799 3.59 -9.27 -3.47
C ASP A 799 2.20 -9.71 -2.98
N SER A 800 1.21 -8.81 -3.05
CA SER A 800 -0.17 -9.13 -2.73
C SER A 800 -0.79 -10.14 -3.69
N GLN A 801 -0.55 -10.01 -4.99
CA GLN A 801 -0.99 -10.99 -5.97
C GLN A 801 -0.46 -12.39 -5.64
N ILE A 802 0.86 -12.51 -5.39
CA ILE A 802 1.50 -13.79 -5.04
C ILE A 802 0.92 -14.36 -3.76
N TYR A 803 0.79 -13.53 -2.72
CA TYR A 803 0.22 -13.95 -1.44
C TYR A 803 -1.20 -14.51 -1.59
N PHE A 804 -2.09 -13.83 -2.32
CA PHE A 804 -3.46 -14.31 -2.50
C PHE A 804 -3.55 -15.54 -3.40
N ASP A 805 -2.64 -15.69 -4.38
CA ASP A 805 -2.55 -16.92 -5.17
C ASP A 805 -2.11 -18.12 -4.31
N GLU A 806 -1.09 -17.94 -3.45
CA GLU A 806 -0.67 -18.97 -2.49
C GLU A 806 -1.78 -19.30 -1.48
N LEU A 807 -2.46 -18.27 -0.95
CA LEU A 807 -3.58 -18.44 -0.03
C LEU A 807 -4.70 -19.26 -0.64
N ARG A 808 -5.03 -19.01 -1.92
CA ARG A 808 -6.04 -19.77 -2.66
C ARG A 808 -5.66 -21.25 -2.77
N ILE A 809 -4.39 -21.55 -3.05
CA ILE A 809 -3.89 -22.93 -3.14
C ILE A 809 -3.94 -23.60 -1.76
N LYS A 810 -3.42 -22.94 -0.71
CA LYS A 810 -3.47 -23.45 0.67
C LYS A 810 -4.90 -23.75 1.13
N ALA A 811 -5.84 -22.83 0.86
CA ALA A 811 -7.24 -23.00 1.20
C ALA A 811 -7.87 -24.20 0.45
N GLN A 812 -7.52 -24.39 -0.82
CA GLN A 812 -8.00 -25.52 -1.64
C GLN A 812 -7.44 -26.86 -1.16
N GLU A 813 -6.15 -26.93 -0.84
CA GLU A 813 -5.52 -28.13 -0.28
C GLU A 813 -6.15 -28.51 1.06
N LEU A 814 -6.35 -27.52 1.94
CA LEU A 814 -6.97 -27.74 3.23
C LEU A 814 -8.45 -28.15 3.10
N ALA A 815 -9.19 -27.58 2.15
CA ALA A 815 -10.56 -27.98 1.84
C ALA A 815 -10.64 -29.43 1.36
N ASN A 816 -9.72 -29.86 0.48
CA ASN A 816 -9.63 -31.25 0.06
C ASN A 816 -9.29 -32.18 1.23
N ALA A 817 -8.39 -31.76 2.11
CA ALA A 817 -8.03 -32.52 3.30
C ALA A 817 -9.21 -32.68 4.27
N VAL A 818 -9.95 -31.60 4.55
CA VAL A 818 -11.17 -31.62 5.38
C VAL A 818 -12.24 -32.51 4.76
N ARG A 819 -12.45 -32.45 3.44
CA ARG A 819 -13.40 -33.33 2.73
C ARG A 819 -13.03 -34.80 2.86
N SER A 820 -11.73 -35.13 2.81
CA SER A 820 -11.21 -36.51 2.91
C SER A 820 -11.32 -37.17 4.29
N VAL A 821 -11.85 -36.46 5.30
CA VAL A 821 -12.11 -37.04 6.63
C VAL A 821 -13.33 -37.97 6.63
N HIS A 822 -14.22 -37.83 5.63
CA HIS A 822 -15.43 -38.65 5.50
C HIS A 822 -15.11 -40.14 5.31
#